data_AF-A0A2U0SCQ2-F1
#
_entry.id   AF-A0A2U0SCQ2-F1
#
_cell.length_a   1.000
_cell.length_b   1.000
_cell.length_c   1.000
_cell.angle_alpha   90.00
_cell.angle_beta   90.00
_cell.angle_gamma   90.00
#
_symmetry.space_group_name_H-M   'P 1'
#
loop_
_entity.id
_entity.type
_entity.pdbx_description
1 polymer ?
#
loop_
_entity_poly.entity_id
_entity_poly.type
_entity_poly.pdbx_seq_one_letter_code
_entity_poly.pdbx_strand_id
1 'polypeptide(L)'
;MSATCRTAAVPISGCRANLRRAGAMPPQESSAGAMVTRGVAPNTRRRQPGNASASIPSTHVARHMAGRSRISSVPNSAVELRFLSNGRQAAEPELSGEWRRFDQRPCGPEIADPLAAYRGEQEAMPARSRSVRRAHPLQQGLSMLNLPARIARARSRFLRAGGILVALSCLAPAIARAEDYKPVVCTARAPYAGRPLHAAVAVPPPAAVPDSALDPATTARLDAALAAIKAATHAPSITAAVGIEGKGMWSGDAAGQRPLFWASAGKTFTAIVVLQLVQERKLSLDDTVSTWIPGVPNGKVVTVRDLLAHTGGLFSANEDKKAHAAPRYRDPAETLAIARKHGALFCPGANWRYSNTGYDLLGEIVRRVDGRSIDAAITARILTPLGLTSLRALPPGGGAEGVAPLVSAQAKPIDPSWAGAAGPIVGSASDMVRFWSALLGGRLIAPSLVQEMTGTLYPMFDSGTFYGLGAMVFDAPDGDRRLLWIGHAGGTPGASALVVYAPADHAFAAVALTGDGSAVASVNALLKATRQPPAREAAAAATTVAATAAPPGPQGSTANWRDAIDAARDDGFNGVALTARGKTIDHVAAIGVADAAHGVPLSDRSRFEIGSMSKWIASVIVLKLVDQGKLDLDTPIARYLPDYRADNGARLTLRRLMSHSSGLPNDILKARQADPASRGVELDMQEAVRRYASGDLAFAPGTQWEYSQSNWILVQAVVERVGGTSYKALVDRLLVRPLGLADSGIYAGDSAKQAGMAVGYSTLSPTPQPKPNPIPGFMGMTGGFYTTAPDLLVVMDAVLSGQLLRPESRKALTTIQMPEQHYALGGRIRSARVGGTLRDLAWEDGSNGGFRMVARRVLADGHSVIVLNNASWDYQKLGDFADALLETSYRRQSHSSTGAIQ
;
A
#
# COMPACT_ATOMS: atom_id res chain seq x y z
N MET A 1 -63.83 -8.64 3.63
CA MET A 1 -64.63 -7.71 2.79
C MET A 1 -64.37 -6.29 3.28
N SER A 2 -64.16 -5.24 2.48
CA SER A 2 -63.71 -5.10 1.09
C SER A 2 -63.26 -3.64 0.86
N ALA A 3 -62.45 -3.39 -0.18
CA ALA A 3 -62.28 -2.09 -0.90
C ALA A 3 -61.78 -0.81 -0.16
N THR A 4 -60.51 -0.48 -0.42
CA THR A 4 -59.97 0.80 -0.95
C THR A 4 -60.81 2.11 -0.94
N CYS A 5 -60.17 3.24 -0.63
CA CYS A 5 -60.14 4.40 -1.56
C CYS A 5 -58.94 5.36 -1.33
N ARG A 6 -58.71 6.27 -2.29
CA ARG A 6 -57.64 7.30 -2.31
C ARG A 6 -58.22 8.73 -2.17
N THR A 7 -57.29 9.69 -2.18
CA THR A 7 -57.35 11.06 -2.78
C THR A 7 -57.85 12.29 -2.01
N ALA A 8 -56.91 13.26 -1.97
CA ALA A 8 -57.04 14.68 -2.34
C ALA A 8 -57.40 15.74 -1.28
N ALA A 9 -56.89 16.95 -1.53
CA ALA A 9 -56.87 18.12 -0.65
C ALA A 9 -57.55 19.34 -1.31
N VAL A 10 -57.90 20.35 -0.50
CA VAL A 10 -58.44 21.66 -0.94
C VAL A 10 -58.06 22.78 0.09
N PRO A 11 -58.26 24.10 -0.16
CA PRO A 11 -57.14 25.07 -0.10
C PRO A 11 -57.44 26.39 0.65
N ILE A 12 -56.55 27.40 0.56
CA ILE A 12 -56.88 28.83 0.81
C ILE A 12 -56.24 29.75 -0.27
N SER A 13 -56.94 30.85 -0.59
CA SER A 13 -56.66 31.95 -1.54
C SER A 13 -55.52 32.91 -1.10
N GLY A 14 -55.03 33.90 -1.87
CA GLY A 14 -55.29 34.34 -3.25
C GLY A 14 -55.38 35.88 -3.41
N CYS A 15 -54.57 36.51 -4.28
CA CYS A 15 -54.75 37.90 -4.75
C CYS A 15 -54.09 38.20 -6.13
N ARG A 16 -54.58 39.26 -6.81
CA ARG A 16 -54.35 39.64 -8.23
C ARG A 16 -53.02 40.43 -8.42
N ALA A 17 -52.46 40.75 -9.60
CA ALA A 17 -52.88 40.82 -11.02
C ALA A 17 -51.59 40.93 -11.92
N ASN A 18 -51.52 41.06 -13.27
CA ASN A 18 -52.43 40.90 -14.42
C ASN A 18 -51.63 40.96 -15.77
N LEU A 19 -51.91 40.08 -16.76
CA LEU A 19 -51.76 40.28 -18.25
C LEU A 19 -50.35 40.64 -18.83
N ARG A 20 -49.85 40.20 -20.00
CA ARG A 20 -50.22 39.34 -21.17
C ARG A 20 -48.86 39.01 -21.90
N ARG A 21 -48.68 38.15 -22.92
CA ARG A 21 -49.56 37.42 -23.87
C ARG A 21 -48.88 36.08 -24.31
N ALA A 22 -49.28 35.55 -25.47
CA ALA A 22 -48.88 34.33 -26.18
C ALA A 22 -47.45 34.32 -26.79
N GLY A 23 -46.87 33.19 -27.24
CA GLY A 23 -47.33 31.78 -27.17
C GLY A 23 -46.86 30.90 -28.36
N ALA A 24 -46.95 29.58 -28.18
CA ALA A 24 -46.86 28.48 -29.17
C ALA A 24 -45.48 27.97 -29.69
N MET A 25 -45.38 26.63 -29.64
CA MET A 25 -44.44 25.64 -30.19
C MET A 25 -45.03 25.04 -31.52
N PRO A 26 -44.47 23.99 -32.21
CA PRO A 26 -43.12 23.40 -32.24
C PRO A 26 -42.54 23.24 -33.70
N PRO A 27 -42.20 22.06 -34.30
CA PRO A 27 -40.86 21.86 -34.92
C PRO A 27 -40.83 21.33 -36.40
N GLN A 28 -39.67 21.34 -37.09
CA GLN A 28 -39.18 20.22 -37.94
C GLN A 28 -37.80 20.45 -38.61
N GLU A 29 -37.38 19.51 -39.46
CA GLU A 29 -36.02 19.13 -39.89
C GLU A 29 -35.44 19.86 -41.13
N SER A 30 -34.14 19.61 -41.35
CA SER A 30 -33.47 19.37 -42.66
C SER A 30 -32.81 20.51 -43.48
N SER A 31 -31.49 20.30 -43.67
CA SER A 31 -30.68 20.44 -44.90
C SER A 31 -30.43 21.78 -45.65
N ALA A 32 -29.13 22.03 -45.83
CA ALA A 32 -28.43 22.43 -47.07
C ALA A 32 -28.57 23.87 -47.65
N GLY A 33 -27.41 24.45 -47.99
CA GLY A 33 -27.26 25.67 -48.81
C GLY A 33 -25.81 26.18 -48.78
N ALA A 34 -25.12 26.25 -49.92
CA ALA A 34 -23.65 26.45 -49.99
C ALA A 34 -23.26 27.63 -50.91
N MET A 35 -22.01 28.11 -50.81
CA MET A 35 -21.35 28.88 -51.87
C MET A 35 -19.81 28.69 -51.92
N VAL A 36 -19.36 27.78 -52.79
CA VAL A 36 -18.49 27.98 -53.98
C VAL A 36 -17.35 29.02 -53.94
N THR A 37 -16.15 28.87 -54.56
CA THR A 37 -15.16 27.78 -54.84
C THR A 37 -13.84 28.40 -55.41
N ARG A 38 -12.71 27.68 -55.30
CA ARG A 38 -11.54 27.51 -56.24
C ARG A 38 -10.37 26.94 -55.39
N GLY A 39 -9.69 25.82 -55.68
CA GLY A 39 -9.23 25.22 -56.95
C GLY A 39 -7.73 25.52 -57.08
N VAL A 40 -6.77 24.59 -57.13
CA VAL A 40 -6.59 23.42 -58.04
C VAL A 40 -5.78 22.27 -57.37
N ALA A 41 -5.78 21.08 -57.99
CA ALA A 41 -5.39 19.76 -57.48
C ALA A 41 -3.90 19.34 -57.73
N PRO A 42 -3.45 18.14 -57.26
CA PRO A 42 -2.03 17.75 -57.22
C PRO A 42 -1.58 16.88 -58.42
N ASN A 43 -0.30 16.51 -58.49
CA ASN A 43 0.16 15.44 -59.38
C ASN A 43 1.26 14.56 -58.76
N THR A 44 1.37 13.32 -59.23
CA THR A 44 2.27 12.27 -58.72
C THR A 44 3.36 11.91 -59.74
N ARG A 45 4.51 11.36 -59.29
CA ARG A 45 5.20 10.23 -59.96
C ARG A 45 6.42 9.69 -59.18
N ARG A 46 6.71 8.40 -59.43
CA ARG A 46 7.82 7.61 -58.89
C ARG A 46 9.17 7.93 -59.56
N ARG A 47 10.29 7.75 -58.84
CA ARG A 47 11.38 6.79 -59.16
C ARG A 47 12.59 6.90 -58.21
N GLN A 48 13.10 5.75 -57.75
CA GLN A 48 14.51 5.47 -57.45
C GLN A 48 15.16 4.85 -58.72
N PRO A 49 16.48 4.51 -58.80
CA PRO A 49 17.56 4.54 -57.77
C PRO A 49 18.86 5.25 -58.23
N GLY A 50 19.92 5.20 -57.41
CA GLY A 50 21.29 5.58 -57.83
C GLY A 50 22.36 5.38 -56.75
N ASN A 51 23.19 4.33 -56.88
CA ASN A 51 24.43 4.15 -56.10
C ASN A 51 25.55 5.05 -56.66
N ALA A 52 26.40 5.60 -55.78
CA ALA A 52 27.79 5.89 -56.10
C ALA A 52 28.65 5.96 -54.83
N SER A 53 29.59 5.03 -54.70
CA SER A 53 30.66 5.04 -53.70
C SER A 53 31.86 5.86 -54.19
N ALA A 54 32.47 6.66 -53.31
CA ALA A 54 33.86 7.11 -53.49
C ALA A 54 34.52 7.37 -52.13
N SER A 55 35.75 6.88 -51.98
CA SER A 55 36.54 6.83 -50.75
C SER A 55 37.74 7.79 -50.80
N ILE A 56 38.16 8.35 -49.64
CA ILE A 56 39.55 8.40 -49.10
C ILE A 56 40.65 8.97 -50.06
N PRO A 57 41.46 10.01 -49.69
CA PRO A 57 42.52 9.85 -48.67
C PRO A 57 42.94 11.07 -47.78
N SER A 58 42.91 10.83 -46.46
CA SER A 58 44.01 10.84 -45.45
C SER A 58 45.15 11.90 -45.37
N THR A 59 45.77 11.92 -44.16
CA THR A 59 47.09 12.49 -43.72
C THR A 59 47.08 13.95 -43.19
N HIS A 60 47.83 14.37 -42.14
CA HIS A 60 48.65 13.65 -41.12
C HIS A 60 49.02 14.52 -39.88
N VAL A 61 49.41 13.86 -38.77
CA VAL A 61 50.47 14.24 -37.78
C VAL A 61 50.31 15.48 -36.84
N ALA A 62 49.83 15.19 -35.61
CA ALA A 62 50.52 15.18 -34.30
C ALA A 62 51.26 16.39 -33.63
N ARG A 63 51.21 16.33 -32.27
CA ARG A 63 52.17 16.72 -31.20
C ARG A 63 51.85 17.89 -30.25
N HIS A 64 51.75 17.50 -28.97
CA HIS A 64 52.17 18.14 -27.71
C HIS A 64 52.59 19.62 -27.67
N MET A 65 52.18 20.30 -26.58
CA MET A 65 53.08 20.84 -25.55
C MET A 65 52.31 21.03 -24.22
N ALA A 66 53.04 21.03 -23.10
CA ALA A 66 52.48 21.26 -21.75
C ALA A 66 52.87 22.64 -21.22
N GLY A 67 52.06 23.21 -20.31
CA GLY A 67 52.36 24.49 -19.67
C GLY A 67 51.75 24.60 -18.27
N ARG A 68 52.57 24.46 -17.22
CA ARG A 68 52.19 24.86 -15.85
C ARG A 68 52.43 26.36 -15.67
N SER A 69 51.62 27.03 -14.85
CA SER A 69 52.04 28.20 -14.07
C SER A 69 51.22 28.33 -12.80
N ARG A 70 51.77 29.02 -11.80
CA ARG A 70 51.37 28.98 -10.38
C ARG A 70 51.35 30.40 -9.81
N ILE A 71 50.46 30.63 -8.83
CA ILE A 71 50.58 31.66 -7.76
C ILE A 71 50.44 33.14 -8.18
N SER A 72 49.42 33.81 -7.62
CA SER A 72 49.58 34.98 -6.74
C SER A 72 48.24 35.30 -6.06
N SER A 73 48.25 36.14 -5.01
CA SER A 73 47.17 36.21 -4.02
C SER A 73 47.06 37.60 -3.36
N VAL A 74 45.84 37.94 -2.90
CA VAL A 74 45.44 39.08 -2.00
C VAL A 74 45.74 40.53 -2.51
N PRO A 75 45.15 41.62 -1.94
CA PRO A 75 44.13 41.71 -0.87
C PRO A 75 42.92 42.65 -1.10
N ASN A 76 42.01 42.59 -0.12
CA ASN A 76 40.87 43.46 0.24
C ASN A 76 40.90 44.96 -0.15
N SER A 77 39.69 45.53 -0.22
CA SER A 77 39.42 46.92 0.17
C SER A 77 38.06 47.00 0.88
N ALA A 78 37.97 47.81 1.94
CA ALA A 78 36.76 48.14 2.70
C ALA A 78 36.67 49.66 2.88
N VAL A 79 35.45 50.21 3.08
CA VAL A 79 35.07 51.55 3.60
C VAL A 79 33.54 51.65 3.38
N GLU A 80 32.71 51.61 4.43
CA GLU A 80 32.15 52.75 5.18
C GLU A 80 31.18 53.64 4.35
N LEU A 81 29.85 53.59 4.59
CA LEU A 81 29.03 54.26 5.65
C LEU A 81 28.48 55.64 5.25
N ARG A 82 27.14 55.78 5.13
CA ARG A 82 26.30 56.60 6.03
C ARG A 82 24.79 56.65 5.66
N PHE A 83 24.01 57.03 6.66
CA PHE A 83 22.55 57.21 6.68
C PHE A 83 22.06 58.44 5.92
N LEU A 84 20.77 58.44 5.54
CA LEU A 84 19.89 59.58 5.80
C LEU A 84 18.48 59.12 6.17
N SER A 85 17.89 59.78 7.16
CA SER A 85 16.56 59.54 7.72
C SER A 85 15.53 60.52 7.18
N ASN A 86 14.25 60.14 7.17
CA ASN A 86 13.14 61.05 7.48
C ASN A 86 11.89 60.24 7.88
N GLY A 87 11.19 60.68 8.91
CA GLY A 87 9.94 60.07 9.38
C GLY A 87 8.82 61.09 9.54
N ARG A 88 7.61 60.63 9.88
CA ARG A 88 6.49 61.42 10.45
C ARG A 88 5.62 60.54 11.36
N GLN A 89 5.03 61.15 12.38
CA GLN A 89 4.21 60.54 13.44
C GLN A 89 2.70 60.75 13.22
N ALA A 90 1.90 60.26 14.19
CA ALA A 90 0.48 60.51 14.49
C ALA A 90 -0.52 59.49 13.90
N ALA A 91 -1.58 59.02 14.60
CA ALA A 91 -1.95 59.14 16.03
C ALA A 91 -2.87 57.96 16.45
N GLU A 92 -3.16 57.82 17.75
CA GLU A 92 -4.21 56.91 18.28
C GLU A 92 -5.64 57.45 18.04
N PRO A 93 -6.68 56.64 18.34
CA PRO A 93 -7.40 56.96 19.58
C PRO A 93 -7.80 55.75 20.45
N GLU A 94 -7.85 55.97 21.76
CA GLU A 94 -8.55 55.12 22.74
C GLU A 94 -10.09 55.16 22.55
N LEU A 95 -10.79 54.13 23.02
CA LEU A 95 -12.15 54.28 23.56
C LEU A 95 -12.40 53.29 24.71
N SER A 96 -12.98 53.82 25.78
CA SER A 96 -13.10 53.24 27.14
C SER A 96 -14.31 52.32 27.35
N GLY A 97 -14.24 51.44 28.36
CA GLY A 97 -15.42 50.72 28.87
C GLY A 97 -15.16 49.82 30.10
N GLU A 98 -15.15 50.41 31.31
CA GLU A 98 -15.27 49.63 32.56
C GLU A 98 -16.70 49.07 32.74
N TRP A 99 -16.90 48.02 33.55
CA TRP A 99 -17.90 47.98 34.65
C TRP A 99 -17.68 46.77 35.60
N ARG A 100 -17.14 47.09 36.78
CA ARG A 100 -17.30 46.50 38.15
C ARG A 100 -17.21 44.99 38.45
N ARG A 101 -16.51 44.73 39.58
CA ARG A 101 -16.51 43.51 40.41
C ARG A 101 -17.86 43.28 41.12
N PHE A 102 -18.12 42.03 41.48
CA PHE A 102 -18.64 41.66 42.80
C PHE A 102 -17.73 40.58 43.42
N ASP A 103 -17.57 40.65 44.73
CA ASP A 103 -16.82 39.70 45.58
C ASP A 103 -17.77 39.17 46.66
N GLN A 104 -17.28 38.31 47.57
CA GLN A 104 -17.90 37.69 48.77
C GLN A 104 -18.16 36.17 48.63
N ARG A 105 -17.29 35.38 49.27
CA ARG A 105 -17.63 34.09 49.94
C ARG A 105 -18.01 34.40 51.41
N PRO A 106 -18.17 33.44 52.34
CA PRO A 106 -18.43 31.98 52.24
C PRO A 106 -19.62 31.51 53.11
N CYS A 107 -19.93 30.20 53.12
CA CYS A 107 -20.39 29.46 54.32
C CYS A 107 -20.24 27.93 54.12
N GLY A 108 -19.73 27.22 55.13
CA GLY A 108 -19.89 25.77 55.31
C GLY A 108 -21.11 25.45 56.22
N PRO A 109 -21.30 24.22 56.74
CA PRO A 109 -20.24 23.40 57.34
C PRO A 109 -20.25 21.87 57.03
N GLU A 110 -19.24 21.22 57.63
CA GLU A 110 -18.97 19.82 58.02
C GLU A 110 -20.23 18.92 58.28
N ILE A 111 -20.19 17.57 58.27
CA ILE A 111 -19.50 16.68 59.25
C ILE A 111 -19.36 15.21 58.71
N ALA A 112 -18.15 14.66 58.88
CA ALA A 112 -17.66 13.31 59.26
C ALA A 112 -18.23 11.94 58.76
N ASP A 113 -17.27 11.01 58.61
CA ASP A 113 -17.34 9.53 58.55
C ASP A 113 -17.38 8.92 59.98
N PRO A 114 -18.01 7.74 60.23
CA PRO A 114 -17.18 6.57 60.56
C PRO A 114 -17.72 5.17 60.15
N LEU A 115 -16.83 4.37 59.55
CA LEU A 115 -16.49 2.97 59.87
C LEU A 115 -17.48 1.99 60.58
N ALA A 116 -17.65 0.84 59.90
CA ALA A 116 -17.58 -0.55 60.41
C ALA A 116 -18.81 -1.31 61.02
N ALA A 117 -19.14 -2.44 60.37
CA ALA A 117 -19.61 -3.72 60.94
C ALA A 117 -19.11 -4.87 60.02
N TYR A 118 -18.35 -5.89 60.45
CA TYR A 118 -18.71 -7.09 61.26
C TYR A 118 -19.78 -8.01 60.62
N ARG A 119 -19.74 -9.36 60.67
CA ARG A 119 -18.69 -10.42 60.77
C ARG A 119 -19.41 -11.80 60.80
N GLY A 120 -18.69 -12.91 60.53
CA GLY A 120 -19.13 -14.31 60.80
C GLY A 120 -19.38 -15.14 59.52
N GLU A 121 -19.12 -16.45 59.44
CA GLU A 121 -18.52 -17.48 60.34
C GLU A 121 -17.66 -18.43 59.45
N GLN A 122 -16.50 -19.00 59.86
CA GLN A 122 -16.30 -20.28 60.60
C GLN A 122 -17.16 -21.44 60.07
N GLU A 123 -16.69 -22.68 59.77
CA GLU A 123 -15.46 -23.47 60.04
C GLU A 123 -15.00 -24.20 58.72
N ALA A 124 -13.92 -24.99 58.57
CA ALA A 124 -13.20 -25.90 59.48
C ALA A 124 -11.75 -26.24 59.05
N MET A 125 -10.98 -26.81 59.99
CA MET A 125 -9.64 -27.41 59.85
C MET A 125 -9.73 -28.96 59.87
N PRO A 126 -8.66 -29.79 59.69
CA PRO A 126 -7.19 -29.56 59.82
C PRO A 126 -6.42 -30.00 58.52
N ALA A 127 -5.13 -30.43 58.43
CA ALA A 127 -4.12 -30.82 59.43
C ALA A 127 -2.64 -30.82 58.94
N ARG A 128 -1.73 -30.60 59.90
CA ARG A 128 -0.40 -31.24 60.13
C ARG A 128 0.79 -31.13 59.14
N SER A 129 1.88 -30.56 59.72
CA SER A 129 3.29 -31.00 59.63
C SER A 129 4.10 -30.56 58.39
N ARG A 130 5.44 -30.41 58.43
CA ARG A 130 6.45 -30.56 59.52
C ARG A 130 7.68 -29.67 59.22
N SER A 131 8.44 -29.30 60.24
CA SER A 131 9.68 -28.51 60.14
C SER A 131 10.91 -29.31 59.68
N VAL A 132 11.81 -28.71 58.88
CA VAL A 132 13.28 -29.00 58.90
C VAL A 132 14.08 -27.73 58.57
N ARG A 133 15.16 -27.46 59.32
CA ARG A 133 16.23 -26.48 59.01
C ARG A 133 17.45 -27.18 58.38
N ARG A 134 18.38 -26.38 57.80
CA ARG A 134 19.78 -26.68 57.35
C ARG A 134 19.92 -26.79 55.83
N ALA A 135 21.04 -26.39 55.20
CA ALA A 135 22.16 -25.52 55.63
C ALA A 135 22.98 -25.04 54.41
N HIS A 136 23.78 -23.99 54.57
CA HIS A 136 24.95 -23.70 53.70
C HIS A 136 26.11 -24.66 54.02
N PRO A 137 26.97 -24.95 53.03
CA PRO A 137 28.35 -24.43 52.99
C PRO A 137 28.57 -23.49 51.76
N LEU A 138 29.46 -22.48 51.72
CA LEU A 138 30.94 -22.41 51.84
C LEU A 138 31.69 -23.00 50.62
N GLN A 139 32.79 -22.43 50.08
CA GLN A 139 33.44 -21.10 50.17
C GLN A 139 34.62 -21.03 49.15
N GLN A 140 35.25 -19.86 49.00
CA GLN A 140 36.56 -19.57 48.38
C GLN A 140 36.61 -19.44 46.83
N GLY A 141 37.23 -18.40 46.24
CA GLY A 141 37.74 -17.17 46.85
C GLY A 141 38.53 -16.25 45.89
N LEU A 142 38.68 -14.97 46.28
CA LEU A 142 39.77 -14.00 45.96
C LEU A 142 40.02 -13.64 44.46
N SER A 143 40.46 -12.44 44.05
CA SER A 143 40.47 -11.07 44.60
C SER A 143 41.06 -10.09 43.55
N MET A 144 40.97 -8.77 43.80
CA MET A 144 41.75 -7.68 43.13
C MET A 144 41.25 -7.24 41.72
N LEU A 145 41.25 -5.95 41.30
CA LEU A 145 41.82 -4.71 41.88
C LEU A 145 40.97 -3.44 41.60
N ASN A 146 40.75 -2.66 42.66
CA ASN A 146 40.63 -1.20 42.83
C ASN A 146 40.14 -0.18 41.75
N LEU A 147 39.21 0.65 42.26
CA LEU A 147 38.88 2.07 41.99
C LEU A 147 40.11 3.03 41.92
N PRO A 148 40.01 4.31 41.46
CA PRO A 148 39.15 5.32 42.11
C PRO A 148 38.47 6.40 41.22
N ALA A 149 37.39 6.98 41.76
CA ALA A 149 36.78 8.22 41.31
C ALA A 149 37.08 9.38 42.30
N ARG A 150 37.21 10.63 41.81
CA ARG A 150 37.22 11.85 42.66
C ARG A 150 36.74 13.11 41.90
N ILE A 151 35.73 13.80 42.47
CA ILE A 151 35.69 15.27 42.78
C ILE A 151 35.75 16.26 41.56
N ALA A 152 35.04 17.40 41.43
CA ALA A 152 34.29 18.25 42.37
C ALA A 152 33.08 19.00 41.74
N ARG A 153 32.40 19.78 42.60
CA ARG A 153 31.29 20.72 42.33
C ARG A 153 31.70 21.95 41.53
N ALA A 154 30.75 22.56 40.82
CA ALA A 154 30.60 24.02 40.74
C ALA A 154 29.11 24.41 40.76
N ARG A 155 28.75 25.42 41.55
CA ARG A 155 27.43 26.08 41.58
C ARG A 155 27.63 27.54 41.18
N SER A 156 26.71 28.11 40.41
CA SER A 156 26.43 29.55 40.43
C SER A 156 24.92 29.78 40.30
N ARG A 157 24.43 30.82 40.99
CA ARG A 157 23.02 31.20 41.15
C ARG A 157 22.81 32.63 40.61
N PHE A 158 21.53 33.02 40.53
CA PHE A 158 21.00 34.39 40.36
C PHE A 158 20.97 34.93 38.91
N LEU A 159 19.98 35.76 38.51
CA LEU A 159 18.87 36.40 39.26
C LEU A 159 17.57 36.47 38.41
N ARG A 160 16.49 37.00 39.03
CA ARG A 160 15.09 37.01 38.57
C ARG A 160 14.74 38.25 37.73
N ALA A 161 13.78 38.11 36.82
CA ALA A 161 12.69 39.07 36.57
C ALA A 161 11.47 38.33 35.98
N GLY A 162 10.25 38.89 36.06
CA GLY A 162 9.01 38.25 35.60
C GLY A 162 8.90 38.15 34.06
N GLY A 163 7.96 37.42 33.48
CA GLY A 163 6.86 36.67 34.10
C GLY A 163 5.58 36.79 33.28
N ILE A 164 5.32 35.80 32.41
CA ILE A 164 3.99 35.45 31.88
C ILE A 164 3.99 33.92 31.76
N LEU A 165 2.99 33.27 32.36
CA LEU A 165 2.86 31.81 32.36
C LEU A 165 1.93 31.39 31.22
N VAL A 166 2.48 31.11 30.04
CA VAL A 166 1.75 30.38 28.98
C VAL A 166 2.37 29.00 28.85
N ALA A 167 1.76 28.02 29.49
CA ALA A 167 2.11 26.61 29.33
C ALA A 167 1.60 26.07 27.98
N LEU A 168 2.21 26.56 26.89
CA LEU A 168 2.07 26.00 25.55
C LEU A 168 3.00 24.77 25.47
N SER A 169 2.55 23.66 26.06
CA SER A 169 3.15 22.35 25.85
C SER A 169 3.08 22.01 24.35
N CYS A 170 4.23 22.05 23.68
CA CYS A 170 4.34 21.76 22.26
C CYS A 170 3.86 20.35 21.96
N LEU A 171 2.63 20.26 21.45
CA LEU A 171 2.10 19.08 20.79
C LEU A 171 2.88 18.85 19.49
N ALA A 172 3.99 18.10 19.59
CA ALA A 172 4.43 17.31 18.47
C ALA A 172 3.25 16.42 18.04
N PRO A 173 2.86 16.37 16.76
CA PRO A 173 1.86 15.42 16.31
C PRO A 173 2.49 14.03 16.42
N ALA A 174 2.13 13.30 17.47
CA ALA A 174 2.45 11.89 17.59
C ALA A 174 1.94 11.16 16.34
N ILE A 175 2.76 10.26 15.79
CA ILE A 175 2.36 9.31 14.74
C ILE A 175 1.14 8.58 15.29
N ALA A 176 -0.02 8.75 14.68
CA ALA A 176 -1.26 8.26 15.27
C ALA A 176 -1.31 6.73 15.26
N ARG A 177 -0.78 6.08 16.30
CA ARG A 177 -1.09 4.68 16.59
C ARG A 177 -2.54 4.61 17.05
N ALA A 178 -3.09 3.42 17.15
CA ALA A 178 -4.43 3.19 17.69
C ALA A 178 -4.57 3.55 19.19
N GLU A 179 -3.61 4.27 19.78
CA GLU A 179 -3.59 4.80 21.16
C GLU A 179 -3.51 6.34 21.20
N ASP A 180 -3.27 7.01 20.07
CA ASP A 180 -3.07 8.46 19.97
C ASP A 180 -4.31 9.23 19.48
N TYR A 181 -5.41 8.53 19.23
CA TYR A 181 -6.70 9.16 18.92
C TYR A 181 -7.46 9.51 20.20
N LYS A 182 -8.22 10.60 20.18
CA LYS A 182 -9.19 10.89 21.24
C LYS A 182 -10.52 10.22 20.89
N PRO A 183 -11.09 9.37 21.77
CA PRO A 183 -12.35 8.71 21.47
C PRO A 183 -13.48 9.72 21.30
N VAL A 184 -14.34 9.52 20.31
CA VAL A 184 -15.45 10.44 20.02
C VAL A 184 -16.79 9.90 20.52
N VAL A 185 -17.59 10.78 21.10
CA VAL A 185 -18.98 10.51 21.50
C VAL A 185 -19.89 11.33 20.60
N CYS A 186 -20.85 10.67 19.95
CA CYS A 186 -21.66 11.26 18.89
C CYS A 186 -23.16 11.03 19.16
N THR A 187 -23.97 12.05 18.92
CA THR A 187 -25.44 12.02 19.12
C THR A 187 -26.22 11.80 17.83
N ALA A 188 -25.57 11.93 16.66
CA ALA A 188 -26.14 11.71 15.33
C ALA A 188 -25.07 11.13 14.38
N ARG A 189 -25.51 10.50 13.28
CA ARG A 189 -24.60 10.05 12.21
C ARG A 189 -24.01 11.27 11.51
N ALA A 190 -22.74 11.19 11.14
CA ALA A 190 -22.03 12.27 10.48
C ALA A 190 -22.02 12.09 8.95
N PRO A 191 -21.98 13.17 8.16
CA PRO A 191 -21.75 13.07 6.72
C PRO A 191 -20.35 12.51 6.45
N TYR A 192 -20.22 11.73 5.37
CA TYR A 192 -18.96 11.09 5.01
C TYR A 192 -17.91 12.13 4.56
N ALA A 193 -16.73 12.06 5.17
CA ALA A 193 -15.58 12.96 4.96
C ALA A 193 -14.25 12.18 4.79
N GLY A 194 -14.31 10.90 4.42
CA GLY A 194 -13.14 10.09 4.06
C GLY A 194 -12.69 10.32 2.61
N ARG A 195 -11.80 9.45 2.08
CA ARG A 195 -11.38 9.55 0.66
C ARG A 195 -12.59 9.41 -0.28
N PRO A 196 -12.58 9.98 -1.50
CA PRO A 196 -13.72 9.91 -2.41
C PRO A 196 -14.29 8.49 -2.59
N LEU A 197 -15.61 8.36 -2.47
CA LEU A 197 -16.33 7.11 -2.69
C LEU A 197 -16.23 6.68 -4.15
N HIS A 198 -16.20 5.37 -4.40
CA HIS A 198 -16.36 4.85 -5.74
C HIS A 198 -17.85 4.93 -6.14
N ALA A 199 -18.11 5.15 -7.43
CA ALA A 199 -19.46 5.10 -7.98
C ALA A 199 -20.07 3.71 -7.76
N ALA A 200 -21.39 3.63 -7.56
CA ALA A 200 -22.08 2.35 -7.45
C ALA A 200 -21.78 1.47 -8.68
N VAL A 201 -21.41 0.21 -8.43
CA VAL A 201 -21.20 -0.77 -9.50
C VAL A 201 -22.50 -1.51 -9.73
N ALA A 202 -23.01 -1.47 -10.95
CA ALA A 202 -24.17 -2.27 -11.32
C ALA A 202 -23.80 -3.76 -11.27
N VAL A 203 -24.60 -4.56 -10.57
CA VAL A 203 -24.47 -6.02 -10.50
C VAL A 203 -25.65 -6.63 -11.25
N PRO A 204 -25.60 -6.69 -12.60
CA PRO A 204 -26.60 -7.44 -13.35
C PRO A 204 -26.54 -8.91 -12.92
N PRO A 205 -27.67 -9.60 -12.73
CA PRO A 205 -27.66 -11.02 -12.41
C PRO A 205 -26.90 -11.81 -13.50
N PRO A 206 -25.78 -12.46 -13.16
CA PRO A 206 -25.04 -13.27 -14.12
C PRO A 206 -25.85 -14.51 -14.48
N ALA A 207 -25.61 -15.06 -15.67
CA ALA A 207 -26.18 -16.35 -16.02
C ALA A 207 -25.66 -17.45 -15.07
N ALA A 208 -26.46 -18.51 -14.90
CA ALA A 208 -26.05 -19.63 -14.06
C ALA A 208 -24.75 -20.26 -14.57
N VAL A 209 -23.88 -20.66 -13.65
CA VAL A 209 -22.76 -21.57 -13.93
C VAL A 209 -23.30 -23.00 -13.81
N PRO A 210 -23.34 -23.80 -14.89
CA PRO A 210 -23.72 -25.21 -14.80
C PRO A 210 -22.69 -26.04 -14.01
N ASP A 211 -23.13 -27.11 -13.37
CA ASP A 211 -22.24 -28.10 -12.73
C ASP A 211 -21.53 -29.02 -13.74
N SER A 212 -21.75 -28.85 -15.05
CA SER A 212 -21.00 -29.57 -16.08
C SER A 212 -19.53 -29.14 -16.11
N ALA A 213 -18.64 -30.06 -16.46
CA ALA A 213 -17.23 -29.72 -16.70
C ALA A 213 -17.08 -28.71 -17.85
N LEU A 214 -16.07 -27.84 -17.76
CA LEU A 214 -15.64 -27.00 -18.88
C LEU A 214 -15.05 -27.85 -20.02
N ASP A 215 -15.00 -27.26 -21.22
CA ASP A 215 -14.43 -27.94 -22.40
C ASP A 215 -12.97 -28.40 -22.15
N PRO A 216 -12.51 -29.51 -22.76
CA PRO A 216 -11.19 -30.07 -22.49
C PRO A 216 -10.03 -29.10 -22.74
N ALA A 217 -10.14 -28.19 -23.71
CA ALA A 217 -9.08 -27.24 -24.02
C ALA A 217 -8.98 -26.14 -22.95
N THR A 218 -10.11 -25.65 -22.43
CA THR A 218 -10.15 -24.69 -21.32
C THR A 218 -9.72 -25.34 -20.01
N THR A 219 -10.16 -26.58 -19.75
CA THR A 219 -9.72 -27.40 -18.62
C THR A 219 -8.18 -27.55 -18.61
N ALA A 220 -7.58 -27.97 -19.73
CA ALA A 220 -6.12 -28.11 -19.82
C ALA A 220 -5.35 -26.79 -19.59
N ARG A 221 -5.88 -25.64 -20.02
CA ARG A 221 -5.28 -24.32 -19.72
C ARG A 221 -5.37 -23.97 -18.24
N LEU A 222 -6.47 -24.30 -17.58
CA LEU A 222 -6.66 -24.07 -16.14
C LEU A 222 -5.80 -25.00 -15.29
N ASP A 223 -5.65 -26.27 -15.68
CA ASP A 223 -4.73 -27.22 -15.04
C ASP A 223 -3.27 -26.77 -15.13
N ALA A 224 -2.84 -26.29 -16.31
CA ALA A 224 -1.51 -25.72 -16.50
C ALA A 224 -1.31 -24.45 -15.66
N ALA A 225 -2.30 -23.56 -15.60
CA ALA A 225 -2.26 -22.37 -14.75
C ALA A 225 -2.18 -22.73 -13.26
N LEU A 226 -2.93 -23.75 -12.80
CA LEU A 226 -2.87 -24.25 -11.43
C LEU A 226 -1.51 -24.87 -11.09
N ALA A 227 -0.91 -25.62 -12.01
CA ALA A 227 0.44 -26.16 -11.84
C ALA A 227 1.46 -25.02 -11.67
N ALA A 228 1.38 -23.96 -12.50
CA ALA A 228 2.21 -22.78 -12.37
C ALA A 228 1.97 -22.03 -11.04
N ILE A 229 0.72 -21.90 -10.59
CA ILE A 229 0.36 -21.30 -9.29
C ILE A 229 0.94 -22.12 -8.13
N LYS A 230 0.80 -23.45 -8.15
CA LYS A 230 1.36 -24.36 -7.15
C LYS A 230 2.89 -24.24 -7.08
N ALA A 231 3.54 -24.16 -8.23
CA ALA A 231 4.99 -23.95 -8.33
C ALA A 231 5.43 -22.58 -7.78
N ALA A 232 4.76 -21.49 -8.14
CA ALA A 232 5.13 -20.14 -7.75
C ALA A 232 4.80 -19.79 -6.29
N THR A 233 3.70 -20.31 -5.74
CA THR A 233 3.26 -20.00 -4.36
C THR A 233 3.90 -20.88 -3.29
N HIS A 234 4.43 -22.05 -3.68
CA HIS A 234 4.85 -23.13 -2.77
C HIS A 234 3.81 -23.47 -1.69
N ALA A 235 2.52 -23.23 -1.96
CA ALA A 235 1.45 -23.36 -0.98
C ALA A 235 1.33 -24.81 -0.47
N PRO A 236 1.46 -25.09 0.84
CA PRO A 236 1.33 -26.43 1.40
C PRO A 236 -0.06 -27.05 1.16
N SER A 237 -1.08 -26.23 0.94
CA SER A 237 -2.41 -26.64 0.50
C SER A 237 -3.05 -25.52 -0.31
N ILE A 238 -3.75 -25.88 -1.38
CA ILE A 238 -4.46 -24.93 -2.26
C ILE A 238 -5.71 -25.60 -2.83
N THR A 239 -6.82 -24.84 -2.82
CA THR A 239 -8.09 -25.12 -3.50
C THR A 239 -8.33 -24.02 -4.53
N ALA A 240 -8.86 -24.37 -5.70
CA ALA A 240 -9.02 -23.45 -6.82
C ALA A 240 -10.20 -23.84 -7.70
N ALA A 241 -10.99 -22.89 -8.18
CA ALA A 241 -12.10 -23.15 -9.09
C ALA A 241 -12.38 -21.96 -10.01
N VAL A 242 -12.94 -22.27 -11.18
CA VAL A 242 -13.40 -21.30 -12.18
C VAL A 242 -14.74 -21.76 -12.73
N GLY A 243 -15.77 -20.94 -12.57
CA GLY A 243 -17.10 -21.15 -13.14
C GLY A 243 -17.36 -20.15 -14.26
N ILE A 244 -17.67 -20.61 -15.47
CA ILE A 244 -17.95 -19.74 -16.61
C ILE A 244 -19.45 -19.79 -16.92
N GLU A 245 -20.07 -18.61 -17.01
CA GLU A 245 -21.49 -18.42 -17.28
C GLU A 245 -21.97 -19.27 -18.48
N GLY A 246 -22.99 -20.11 -18.26
CA GLY A 246 -23.59 -20.96 -19.27
C GLY A 246 -22.70 -22.07 -19.86
N LYS A 247 -21.43 -22.21 -19.45
CA LYS A 247 -20.49 -23.20 -20.03
C LYS A 247 -20.13 -24.34 -19.09
N GLY A 248 -19.97 -24.06 -17.80
CA GLY A 248 -19.63 -25.07 -16.80
C GLY A 248 -18.65 -24.58 -15.74
N MET A 249 -18.11 -25.51 -14.96
CA MET A 249 -17.12 -25.25 -13.93
C MET A 249 -15.90 -26.18 -14.04
N TRP A 250 -14.74 -25.66 -13.66
CA TRP A 250 -13.51 -26.41 -13.41
C TRP A 250 -13.09 -26.22 -11.95
N SER A 251 -12.47 -27.25 -11.38
CA SER A 251 -11.96 -27.26 -10.00
C SER A 251 -10.62 -27.98 -9.90
N GLY A 252 -9.63 -27.29 -9.36
CA GLY A 252 -8.28 -27.78 -9.06
C GLY A 252 -8.13 -28.48 -7.71
N ASP A 253 -9.26 -28.87 -7.11
CA ASP A 253 -9.38 -29.42 -5.76
C ASP A 253 -8.93 -30.87 -5.75
N ALA A 254 -7.90 -31.22 -4.97
CA ALA A 254 -7.40 -32.59 -4.92
C ALA A 254 -8.23 -33.42 -3.91
N ALA A 255 -8.68 -34.60 -4.34
CA ALA A 255 -9.46 -35.50 -3.50
C ALA A 255 -8.72 -35.83 -2.18
N GLY A 256 -9.42 -35.71 -1.06
CA GLY A 256 -8.84 -35.93 0.28
C GLY A 256 -8.05 -34.76 0.86
N GLN A 257 -7.99 -33.59 0.19
CA GLN A 257 -7.45 -32.38 0.81
C GLN A 257 -8.27 -31.94 2.03
N ARG A 258 -7.57 -31.41 3.03
CA ARG A 258 -8.16 -30.73 4.17
C ARG A 258 -8.89 -29.45 3.73
N PRO A 259 -10.05 -29.09 4.32
CA PRO A 259 -10.71 -27.82 4.06
C PRO A 259 -9.77 -26.62 4.24
N LEU A 260 -9.83 -25.66 3.32
CA LEU A 260 -9.04 -24.43 3.36
C LEU A 260 -9.81 -23.32 4.08
N PHE A 261 -9.10 -22.47 4.83
CA PHE A 261 -9.70 -21.34 5.54
C PHE A 261 -9.84 -20.12 4.63
N TRP A 262 -11.06 -19.60 4.51
CA TRP A 262 -11.38 -18.45 3.63
C TRP A 262 -11.19 -17.09 4.33
N ALA A 263 -10.84 -17.09 5.62
CA ALA A 263 -10.59 -15.90 6.42
C ALA A 263 -11.70 -14.85 6.24
N SER A 264 -11.33 -13.58 6.02
CA SER A 264 -12.28 -12.48 5.87
C SER A 264 -13.27 -12.63 4.70
N ALA A 265 -13.05 -13.49 3.69
CA ALA A 265 -14.07 -13.77 2.67
C ALA A 265 -15.33 -14.41 3.27
N GLY A 266 -15.24 -15.02 4.45
CA GLY A 266 -16.39 -15.46 5.24
C GLY A 266 -17.33 -14.33 5.69
N LYS A 267 -16.88 -13.06 5.71
CA LYS A 267 -17.74 -11.90 6.07
C LYS A 267 -18.97 -11.79 5.18
N THR A 268 -18.87 -12.16 3.91
CA THR A 268 -20.01 -12.15 3.00
C THR A 268 -21.13 -13.07 3.49
N PHE A 269 -20.81 -14.25 4.05
CA PHE A 269 -21.82 -15.17 4.60
C PHE A 269 -22.57 -14.56 5.80
N THR A 270 -21.84 -13.94 6.73
CA THR A 270 -22.45 -13.17 7.84
C THR A 270 -23.33 -12.04 7.32
N ALA A 271 -22.87 -11.31 6.30
CA ALA A 271 -23.64 -10.24 5.68
C ALA A 271 -24.92 -10.76 4.99
N ILE A 272 -24.88 -11.91 4.30
CA ILE A 272 -26.06 -12.49 3.67
C ILE A 272 -27.10 -12.92 4.70
N VAL A 273 -26.70 -13.53 5.82
CA VAL A 273 -27.66 -13.86 6.90
C VAL A 273 -28.33 -12.60 7.44
N VAL A 274 -27.55 -11.52 7.65
CA VAL A 274 -28.09 -10.21 8.08
C VAL A 274 -29.07 -9.64 7.04
N LEU A 275 -28.72 -9.66 5.76
CA LEU A 275 -29.57 -9.16 4.67
C LEU A 275 -30.83 -10.03 4.44
N GLN A 276 -30.77 -11.34 4.69
CA GLN A 276 -31.94 -12.21 4.73
C GLN A 276 -32.88 -11.84 5.89
N LEU A 277 -32.36 -11.56 7.09
CA LEU A 277 -33.17 -11.09 8.21
C LEU A 277 -33.81 -9.72 7.94
N VAL A 278 -33.12 -8.85 7.18
CA VAL A 278 -33.69 -7.59 6.68
C VAL A 278 -34.81 -7.84 5.65
N GLN A 279 -34.61 -8.75 4.71
CA GLN A 279 -35.64 -9.16 3.74
C GLN A 279 -36.87 -9.78 4.42
N GLU A 280 -36.65 -10.57 5.47
CA GLU A 280 -37.69 -11.14 6.36
C GLU A 280 -38.35 -10.09 7.27
N ARG A 281 -37.90 -8.82 7.25
CA ARG A 281 -38.35 -7.72 8.10
C ARG A 281 -38.20 -7.98 9.61
N LYS A 282 -37.27 -8.87 9.99
CA LYS A 282 -36.90 -9.15 11.39
C LYS A 282 -35.80 -8.22 11.91
N LEU A 283 -35.15 -7.50 11.00
CA LEU A 283 -34.06 -6.57 11.25
C LEU A 283 -34.19 -5.40 10.27
N SER A 284 -33.72 -4.21 10.61
CA SER A 284 -33.51 -3.11 9.67
C SER A 284 -32.03 -2.81 9.50
N LEU A 285 -31.62 -2.42 8.29
CA LEU A 285 -30.28 -1.87 8.05
C LEU A 285 -30.03 -0.58 8.85
N ASP A 286 -31.09 0.15 9.18
CA ASP A 286 -31.03 1.40 9.92
C ASP A 286 -31.33 1.22 11.42
N ASP A 287 -31.51 -0.02 11.90
CA ASP A 287 -31.59 -0.30 13.34
C ASP A 287 -30.29 0.12 14.02
N THR A 288 -30.40 0.87 15.12
CA THR A 288 -29.23 1.19 15.95
C THR A 288 -28.71 -0.07 16.61
N VAL A 289 -27.39 -0.23 16.72
CA VAL A 289 -26.78 -1.40 17.36
C VAL A 289 -27.24 -1.53 18.82
N SER A 290 -27.52 -0.42 19.50
CA SER A 290 -28.03 -0.43 20.88
C SER A 290 -29.42 -1.02 21.08
N THR A 291 -30.23 -1.10 20.02
CA THR A 291 -31.51 -1.84 20.02
C THR A 291 -31.28 -3.32 20.37
N TRP A 292 -30.16 -3.87 19.89
CA TRP A 292 -29.84 -5.29 20.01
C TRP A 292 -28.77 -5.57 21.07
N ILE A 293 -27.74 -4.72 21.19
CA ILE A 293 -26.56 -4.92 22.05
C ILE A 293 -26.26 -3.63 22.84
N PRO A 294 -26.54 -3.58 24.16
CA PRO A 294 -26.35 -2.36 24.95
C PRO A 294 -24.88 -2.01 25.20
N GLY A 295 -24.59 -0.71 25.30
CA GLY A 295 -23.27 -0.19 25.67
C GLY A 295 -22.18 -0.32 24.59
N VAL A 296 -22.54 -0.52 23.32
CA VAL A 296 -21.62 -0.31 22.19
C VAL A 296 -21.23 1.18 22.12
N PRO A 297 -19.95 1.55 21.92
CA PRO A 297 -19.54 2.93 21.68
C PRO A 297 -20.35 3.56 20.54
N ASN A 298 -20.96 4.72 20.79
CA ASN A 298 -21.92 5.37 19.87
C ASN A 298 -23.08 4.45 19.40
N GLY A 299 -23.41 3.37 20.13
CA GLY A 299 -24.38 2.36 19.70
C GLY A 299 -25.82 2.84 19.49
N LYS A 300 -26.18 4.01 20.03
CA LYS A 300 -27.46 4.71 19.74
C LYS A 300 -27.48 5.41 18.37
N VAL A 301 -26.37 5.37 17.64
CA VAL A 301 -26.12 6.10 16.39
C VAL A 301 -25.53 5.19 15.30
N VAL A 302 -24.61 4.29 15.67
CA VAL A 302 -24.13 3.21 14.79
C VAL A 302 -25.32 2.33 14.40
N THR A 303 -25.51 2.08 13.10
CA THR A 303 -26.56 1.16 12.61
C THR A 303 -26.01 -0.19 12.16
N VAL A 304 -26.89 -1.16 11.88
CA VAL A 304 -26.53 -2.44 11.23
C VAL A 304 -25.78 -2.21 9.92
N ARG A 305 -26.23 -1.24 9.11
CA ARG A 305 -25.55 -0.79 7.88
C ARG A 305 -24.12 -0.31 8.14
N ASP A 306 -23.90 0.45 9.21
CA ASP A 306 -22.55 0.92 9.58
C ASP A 306 -21.59 -0.21 9.97
N LEU A 307 -22.12 -1.31 10.54
CA LEU A 307 -21.31 -2.50 10.83
C LEU A 307 -20.96 -3.26 9.55
N LEU A 308 -21.95 -3.48 8.67
CA LEU A 308 -21.78 -4.14 7.37
C LEU A 308 -20.83 -3.37 6.44
N ALA A 309 -20.81 -2.04 6.52
CA ALA A 309 -19.99 -1.17 5.66
C ALA A 309 -18.61 -0.83 6.25
N HIS A 310 -18.30 -1.21 7.50
CA HIS A 310 -17.14 -0.74 8.26
C HIS A 310 -17.07 0.80 8.43
N THR A 311 -18.23 1.46 8.56
CA THR A 311 -18.36 2.92 8.80
C THR A 311 -18.81 3.28 10.22
N GLY A 312 -18.96 2.30 11.12
CA GLY A 312 -19.38 2.52 12.51
C GLY A 312 -18.32 3.12 13.45
N GLY A 313 -17.07 3.27 13.02
CA GLY A 313 -16.00 3.85 13.84
C GLY A 313 -15.57 3.01 15.05
N LEU A 314 -15.96 1.73 15.14
CA LEU A 314 -15.61 0.84 16.25
C LEU A 314 -14.16 0.36 16.17
N PHE A 315 -13.41 0.54 17.25
CA PHE A 315 -12.08 -0.05 17.42
C PHE A 315 -12.13 -1.56 17.21
N SER A 316 -11.24 -2.10 16.36
CA SER A 316 -11.21 -3.53 16.05
C SER A 316 -10.40 -4.30 17.10
N ALA A 317 -10.98 -5.29 17.76
CA ALA A 317 -10.33 -5.97 18.89
C ALA A 317 -8.98 -6.64 18.54
N ASN A 318 -8.76 -7.05 17.29
CA ASN A 318 -7.48 -7.58 16.81
C ASN A 318 -6.35 -6.52 16.66
N GLU A 319 -6.66 -5.23 16.83
CA GLU A 319 -5.70 -4.12 16.91
C GLU A 319 -5.24 -3.82 18.35
N ASP A 320 -5.93 -4.35 19.38
CA ASP A 320 -5.46 -4.19 20.77
C ASP A 320 -4.19 -5.02 20.97
N LYS A 321 -3.12 -4.39 21.45
CA LYS A 321 -1.80 -5.05 21.61
C LYS A 321 -1.84 -6.33 22.44
N LYS A 322 -2.65 -6.39 23.51
CA LYS A 322 -2.78 -7.61 24.33
C LYS A 322 -3.58 -8.68 23.59
N ALA A 323 -4.62 -8.27 22.86
CA ALA A 323 -5.42 -9.20 22.07
C ALA A 323 -4.65 -9.78 20.87
N HIS A 324 -3.84 -8.95 20.22
CA HIS A 324 -3.00 -9.30 19.08
C HIS A 324 -1.85 -10.25 19.47
N ALA A 325 -1.22 -10.03 20.64
CA ALA A 325 -0.14 -10.89 21.14
C ALA A 325 -0.60 -12.31 21.54
N ALA A 326 -1.91 -12.51 21.73
CA ALA A 326 -2.53 -13.79 22.08
C ALA A 326 -3.73 -14.05 21.13
N PRO A 327 -3.48 -14.48 19.88
CA PRO A 327 -4.54 -14.74 18.91
C PRO A 327 -5.35 -15.96 19.35
N ARG A 328 -6.60 -15.72 19.71
CA ARG A 328 -7.62 -16.72 20.06
C ARG A 328 -9.00 -16.17 19.74
N TYR A 329 -10.00 -17.04 19.69
CA TYR A 329 -11.40 -16.62 19.73
C TYR A 329 -11.67 -15.80 21.00
N ARG A 330 -12.50 -14.76 20.85
CA ARG A 330 -13.02 -13.89 21.91
C ARG A 330 -14.51 -13.81 21.73
N ASP A 331 -15.26 -13.99 22.81
CA ASP A 331 -16.69 -13.81 22.73
C ASP A 331 -17.07 -12.34 22.43
N PRO A 332 -18.29 -12.06 21.94
CA PRO A 332 -18.71 -10.70 21.64
C PRO A 332 -18.66 -9.73 22.83
N ALA A 333 -18.75 -10.21 24.08
CA ALA A 333 -18.64 -9.37 25.27
C ALA A 333 -17.19 -8.99 25.59
N GLU A 334 -16.22 -9.89 25.42
CA GLU A 334 -14.79 -9.57 25.47
C GLU A 334 -14.41 -8.55 24.38
N THR A 335 -14.84 -8.79 23.15
CA THR A 335 -14.61 -7.91 22.00
C THR A 335 -15.24 -6.53 22.24
N LEU A 336 -16.44 -6.49 22.82
CA LEU A 336 -17.11 -5.25 23.24
C LEU A 336 -16.39 -4.55 24.41
N ALA A 337 -15.81 -5.28 25.37
CA ALA A 337 -15.02 -4.69 26.44
C ALA A 337 -13.76 -3.98 25.90
N ILE A 338 -13.10 -4.55 24.89
CA ILE A 338 -11.99 -3.91 24.18
C ILE A 338 -12.48 -2.66 23.44
N ALA A 339 -13.61 -2.75 22.72
CA ALA A 339 -14.20 -1.61 22.03
C ALA A 339 -14.60 -0.47 22.99
N ARG A 340 -15.11 -0.78 24.19
CA ARG A 340 -15.43 0.21 25.24
C ARG A 340 -14.18 0.86 25.83
N LYS A 341 -13.13 0.07 26.08
CA LYS A 341 -11.83 0.56 26.61
C LYS A 341 -11.22 1.62 25.69
N HIS A 342 -11.23 1.37 24.38
CA HIS A 342 -10.67 2.29 23.38
C HIS A 342 -11.68 3.34 22.90
N GLY A 343 -12.98 3.05 22.94
CA GLY A 343 -14.04 3.92 22.44
C GLY A 343 -14.10 4.01 20.91
N ALA A 344 -14.90 4.93 20.38
CA ALA A 344 -15.07 5.09 18.93
C ALA A 344 -13.99 6.00 18.31
N LEU A 345 -13.46 5.57 17.16
CA LEU A 345 -12.41 6.23 16.38
C LEU A 345 -12.91 7.47 15.62
N PHE A 346 -14.17 7.45 15.18
CA PHE A 346 -14.85 8.55 14.49
C PHE A 346 -16.38 8.39 14.63
N CYS A 347 -17.15 9.44 14.31
CA CYS A 347 -18.60 9.36 14.37
C CYS A 347 -19.15 8.46 13.26
N PRO A 348 -20.20 7.65 13.50
CA PRO A 348 -20.70 6.70 12.51
C PRO A 348 -21.10 7.40 11.21
N GLY A 349 -20.65 6.87 10.07
CA GLY A 349 -20.79 7.47 8.75
C GLY A 349 -19.71 8.50 8.36
N ALA A 350 -18.93 9.05 9.30
CA ALA A 350 -17.93 10.09 9.00
C ALA A 350 -16.77 9.61 8.12
N ASN A 351 -16.38 8.34 8.26
CA ASN A 351 -15.21 7.78 7.60
C ASN A 351 -15.37 6.25 7.47
N TRP A 352 -14.37 5.59 6.89
CA TRP A 352 -14.30 4.14 6.77
C TRP A 352 -13.07 3.61 7.52
N ARG A 353 -13.22 2.53 8.28
CA ARG A 353 -12.10 1.76 8.84
C ARG A 353 -12.53 0.34 9.14
N TYR A 354 -11.77 -0.60 8.59
CA TYR A 354 -11.97 -2.03 8.79
C TYR A 354 -12.09 -2.39 10.27
N SER A 355 -13.10 -3.19 10.62
CA SER A 355 -13.36 -3.57 12.01
C SER A 355 -14.02 -4.93 12.11
N ASN A 356 -13.27 -5.94 12.57
CA ASN A 356 -13.77 -7.28 12.88
C ASN A 356 -14.78 -7.24 14.03
N THR A 357 -14.58 -6.33 14.99
CA THR A 357 -15.54 -6.06 16.07
C THR A 357 -16.94 -5.73 15.56
N GLY A 358 -17.05 -5.02 14.44
CA GLY A 358 -18.35 -4.79 13.81
C GLY A 358 -19.04 -6.08 13.34
N TYR A 359 -18.27 -7.03 12.82
CA TYR A 359 -18.80 -8.34 12.39
C TYR A 359 -19.11 -9.28 13.55
N ASP A 360 -18.31 -9.27 14.62
CA ASP A 360 -18.62 -10.05 15.83
C ASP A 360 -19.93 -9.57 16.48
N LEU A 361 -20.18 -8.26 16.47
CA LEU A 361 -21.46 -7.69 16.89
C LEU A 361 -22.61 -8.06 15.93
N LEU A 362 -22.38 -8.12 14.61
CA LEU A 362 -23.38 -8.66 13.67
C LEU A 362 -23.72 -10.13 13.96
N GLY A 363 -22.73 -10.95 14.32
CA GLY A 363 -22.95 -12.34 14.76
C GLY A 363 -23.82 -12.45 16.01
N GLU A 364 -23.62 -11.57 16.99
CA GLU A 364 -24.46 -11.48 18.19
C GLU A 364 -25.87 -10.93 17.90
N ILE A 365 -26.03 -10.02 16.93
CA ILE A 365 -27.35 -9.58 16.43
C ILE A 365 -28.07 -10.77 15.77
N VAL A 366 -27.41 -11.51 14.86
CA VAL A 366 -27.96 -12.72 14.25
C VAL A 366 -28.40 -13.72 15.32
N ARG A 367 -27.58 -13.95 16.36
CA ARG A 367 -27.95 -14.86 17.47
C ARG A 367 -29.21 -14.42 18.22
N ARG A 368 -29.44 -13.12 18.38
CA ARG A 368 -30.64 -12.56 19.04
C ARG A 368 -31.89 -12.60 18.16
N VAL A 369 -31.74 -12.39 16.85
CA VAL A 369 -32.84 -12.27 15.88
C VAL A 369 -33.27 -13.64 15.31
N ASP A 370 -32.30 -14.50 14.99
CA ASP A 370 -32.50 -15.80 14.36
C ASP A 370 -32.57 -16.96 15.37
N GLY A 371 -32.10 -16.73 16.60
CA GLY A 371 -32.03 -17.74 17.68
C GLY A 371 -30.90 -18.77 17.53
N ARG A 372 -30.19 -18.79 16.39
CA ARG A 372 -29.07 -19.71 16.09
C ARG A 372 -27.73 -19.01 16.28
N SER A 373 -26.68 -19.75 16.60
CA SER A 373 -25.30 -19.25 16.47
C SER A 373 -25.00 -18.92 15.00
N ILE A 374 -24.01 -18.06 14.73
CA ILE A 374 -23.73 -17.57 13.37
C ILE A 374 -23.41 -18.70 12.39
N ASP A 375 -22.71 -19.74 12.84
CA ASP A 375 -22.40 -20.94 12.07
C ASP A 375 -23.64 -21.78 11.73
N ALA A 376 -24.54 -21.97 12.68
CA ALA A 376 -25.80 -22.67 12.48
C ALA A 376 -26.78 -21.87 11.61
N ALA A 377 -26.77 -20.53 11.72
CA ALA A 377 -27.53 -19.64 10.85
C ALA A 377 -27.03 -19.70 9.40
N ILE A 378 -25.70 -19.58 9.18
CA ILE A 378 -25.09 -19.74 7.85
C ILE A 378 -25.38 -21.12 7.27
N THR A 379 -25.26 -22.19 8.07
CA THR A 379 -25.51 -23.56 7.62
C THR A 379 -26.96 -23.74 7.18
N ALA A 380 -27.92 -23.37 8.03
CA ALA A 380 -29.35 -23.55 7.76
C ALA A 380 -29.89 -22.65 6.63
N ARG A 381 -29.29 -21.46 6.42
CA ARG A 381 -29.83 -20.43 5.51
C ARG A 381 -29.07 -20.28 4.18
N ILE A 382 -27.84 -20.80 4.11
CA ILE A 382 -26.96 -20.68 2.93
C ILE A 382 -26.44 -22.05 2.50
N LEU A 383 -25.74 -22.77 3.38
CA LEU A 383 -25.01 -23.98 2.96
C LEU A 383 -25.95 -25.14 2.60
N THR A 384 -26.90 -25.48 3.48
CA THR A 384 -27.87 -26.55 3.23
C THR A 384 -28.82 -26.23 2.06
N PRO A 385 -29.43 -25.02 1.96
CA PRO A 385 -30.31 -24.70 0.82
C PRO A 385 -29.62 -24.66 -0.55
N LEU A 386 -28.31 -24.45 -0.59
CA LEU A 386 -27.52 -24.48 -1.83
C LEU A 386 -26.78 -25.81 -2.07
N GLY A 387 -26.83 -26.77 -1.12
CA GLY A 387 -26.14 -28.06 -1.24
C GLY A 387 -24.60 -27.96 -1.20
N LEU A 388 -24.05 -26.94 -0.53
CA LEU A 388 -22.60 -26.65 -0.48
C LEU A 388 -21.88 -27.55 0.52
N THR A 389 -21.80 -28.84 0.21
CA THR A 389 -21.37 -29.90 1.13
C THR A 389 -19.87 -29.88 1.49
N SER A 390 -19.03 -29.18 0.72
CA SER A 390 -17.61 -29.01 1.06
C SER A 390 -17.32 -27.77 1.91
N LEU A 391 -18.27 -26.81 1.97
CA LEU A 391 -18.16 -25.67 2.88
C LEU A 391 -18.69 -26.04 4.26
N ARG A 392 -18.01 -25.52 5.28
CA ARG A 392 -18.43 -25.63 6.67
C ARG A 392 -18.28 -24.29 7.36
N ALA A 393 -19.33 -23.87 8.05
CA ALA A 393 -19.25 -22.75 8.97
C ALA A 393 -18.59 -23.23 10.28
N LEU A 394 -17.62 -22.49 10.78
CA LEU A 394 -16.91 -22.77 12.03
C LEU A 394 -17.73 -22.24 13.22
N PRO A 395 -18.10 -23.10 14.20
CA PRO A 395 -18.61 -22.64 15.48
C PRO A 395 -17.66 -21.63 16.13
N PRO A 396 -18.17 -20.56 16.77
CA PRO A 396 -17.32 -19.55 17.39
C PRO A 396 -16.38 -20.18 18.45
N GLY A 397 -15.07 -20.18 18.18
CA GLY A 397 -14.07 -20.78 19.05
C GLY A 397 -13.92 -22.30 18.99
N GLY A 398 -14.46 -22.97 17.97
CA GLY A 398 -14.25 -24.40 17.74
C GLY A 398 -14.42 -24.83 16.28
N GLY A 399 -14.41 -26.14 16.03
CA GLY A 399 -14.63 -26.68 14.69
C GLY A 399 -13.41 -26.63 13.77
N ALA A 400 -12.23 -26.23 14.23
CA ALA A 400 -11.02 -26.18 13.41
C ALA A 400 -10.43 -27.56 13.08
N GLU A 401 -11.02 -28.65 13.60
CA GLU A 401 -10.57 -30.02 13.37
C GLU A 401 -10.58 -30.36 11.87
N GLY A 402 -9.49 -30.98 11.41
CA GLY A 402 -9.32 -31.38 10.02
C GLY A 402 -9.04 -30.25 9.03
N VAL A 403 -9.09 -28.97 9.43
CA VAL A 403 -8.77 -27.82 8.56
C VAL A 403 -7.27 -27.84 8.20
N ALA A 404 -6.93 -27.32 7.02
CA ALA A 404 -5.53 -27.15 6.62
C ALA A 404 -4.82 -26.18 7.57
N PRO A 405 -3.64 -26.52 8.10
CA PRO A 405 -2.97 -25.70 9.11
C PRO A 405 -2.57 -24.34 8.52
N LEU A 406 -2.82 -23.26 9.26
CA LEU A 406 -2.38 -21.92 8.88
C LEU A 406 -0.87 -21.81 9.12
N VAL A 407 -0.09 -22.10 8.07
CA VAL A 407 1.38 -22.10 8.10
C VAL A 407 1.89 -20.82 7.46
N SER A 408 2.67 -20.04 8.19
CA SER A 408 3.36 -18.83 7.71
C SER A 408 4.83 -18.93 8.10
N ALA A 409 5.74 -18.40 7.28
CA ALA A 409 7.14 -18.31 7.70
C ALA A 409 7.36 -17.23 8.77
N GLN A 410 6.47 -16.23 8.89
CA GLN A 410 6.68 -15.05 9.73
C GLN A 410 5.87 -15.09 11.05
N ALA A 411 4.79 -15.86 11.13
CA ALA A 411 3.91 -15.92 12.31
C ALA A 411 3.83 -17.32 12.94
N LYS A 412 3.41 -17.39 14.21
CA LYS A 412 3.00 -18.65 14.84
C LYS A 412 1.67 -19.13 14.22
N PRO A 413 1.44 -20.45 14.06
CA PRO A 413 0.15 -20.97 13.64
C PRO A 413 -0.99 -20.46 14.54
N ILE A 414 -2.13 -20.13 13.93
CA ILE A 414 -3.33 -19.65 14.61
C ILE A 414 -4.46 -20.64 14.31
N ASP A 415 -5.28 -20.96 15.31
CA ASP A 415 -6.49 -21.76 15.12
C ASP A 415 -7.55 -20.94 14.35
N PRO A 416 -8.00 -21.36 13.16
CA PRO A 416 -8.91 -20.58 12.31
C PRO A 416 -10.26 -20.23 12.94
N SER A 417 -10.71 -20.95 13.99
CA SER A 417 -11.93 -20.61 14.73
C SER A 417 -11.84 -19.27 15.49
N TRP A 418 -10.64 -18.66 15.56
CA TRP A 418 -10.42 -17.33 16.16
C TRP A 418 -11.29 -16.24 15.54
N ALA A 419 -11.62 -16.35 14.25
CA ALA A 419 -12.18 -15.28 13.45
C ALA A 419 -13.68 -15.02 13.68
N GLY A 420 -14.38 -15.91 14.39
CA GLY A 420 -15.80 -15.75 14.72
C GLY A 420 -16.67 -15.38 13.51
N ALA A 421 -17.60 -14.43 13.70
CA ALA A 421 -18.47 -13.95 12.62
C ALA A 421 -17.74 -13.09 11.57
N ALA A 422 -16.50 -12.68 11.84
CA ALA A 422 -15.64 -11.94 10.92
C ALA A 422 -14.86 -12.84 9.92
N GLY A 423 -14.95 -14.16 10.02
CA GLY A 423 -14.40 -15.07 9.01
C GLY A 423 -14.81 -16.54 9.20
N PRO A 424 -16.12 -16.89 9.24
CA PRO A 424 -16.58 -18.19 9.74
C PRO A 424 -16.43 -19.37 8.78
N ILE A 425 -15.73 -19.27 7.64
CA ILE A 425 -15.84 -20.29 6.55
C ILE A 425 -14.54 -21.06 6.30
N VAL A 426 -14.66 -22.39 6.22
CA VAL A 426 -13.68 -23.31 5.63
C VAL A 426 -14.33 -24.12 4.50
N GLY A 427 -13.54 -24.60 3.54
CA GLY A 427 -14.00 -25.52 2.48
C GLY A 427 -13.34 -25.31 1.12
N SER A 428 -13.97 -25.81 0.05
CA SER A 428 -13.42 -25.74 -1.31
C SER A 428 -13.73 -24.43 -2.05
N ALA A 429 -12.97 -24.19 -3.12
CA ALA A 429 -13.18 -23.11 -4.07
C ALA A 429 -14.38 -23.37 -4.99
N SER A 430 -14.66 -24.64 -5.31
CA SER A 430 -15.80 -25.01 -6.17
C SER A 430 -17.15 -24.62 -5.54
N ASP A 431 -17.36 -24.90 -4.26
CA ASP A 431 -18.56 -24.42 -3.56
C ASP A 431 -18.54 -22.92 -3.27
N MET A 432 -17.36 -22.31 -3.16
CA MET A 432 -17.25 -20.85 -3.07
C MET A 432 -17.69 -20.16 -4.38
N VAL A 433 -17.38 -20.73 -5.54
CA VAL A 433 -17.92 -20.31 -6.85
C VAL A 433 -19.44 -20.48 -6.90
N ARG A 434 -19.97 -21.63 -6.46
CA ARG A 434 -21.43 -21.87 -6.39
C ARG A 434 -22.14 -20.86 -5.48
N PHE A 435 -21.57 -20.56 -4.30
CA PHE A 435 -22.09 -19.56 -3.37
C PHE A 435 -22.17 -18.17 -4.03
N TRP A 436 -21.09 -17.69 -4.64
CA TRP A 436 -21.08 -16.38 -5.29
C TRP A 436 -21.98 -16.31 -6.53
N SER A 437 -22.06 -17.39 -7.32
CA SER A 437 -23.01 -17.48 -8.45
C SER A 437 -24.46 -17.42 -7.97
N ALA A 438 -24.81 -18.14 -6.90
CA ALA A 438 -26.14 -18.09 -6.31
C ALA A 438 -26.46 -16.74 -5.65
N LEU A 439 -25.47 -16.08 -5.02
CA LEU A 439 -25.61 -14.75 -4.44
C LEU A 439 -25.90 -13.70 -5.52
N LEU A 440 -25.01 -13.54 -6.50
CA LEU A 440 -25.15 -12.51 -7.53
C LEU A 440 -26.34 -12.79 -8.46
N GLY A 441 -26.68 -14.07 -8.67
CA GLY A 441 -27.90 -14.50 -9.37
C GLY A 441 -29.21 -14.30 -8.58
N GLY A 442 -29.16 -13.72 -7.37
CA GLY A 442 -30.36 -13.37 -6.59
C GLY A 442 -31.09 -14.55 -5.93
N ARG A 443 -30.44 -15.72 -5.78
CA ARG A 443 -31.06 -16.91 -5.14
C ARG A 443 -31.06 -16.85 -3.60
N LEU A 444 -30.15 -16.07 -3.00
CA LEU A 444 -30.02 -15.97 -1.54
C LEU A 444 -30.72 -14.77 -0.93
N ILE A 445 -30.77 -13.66 -1.66
CA ILE A 445 -31.41 -12.37 -1.33
C ILE A 445 -31.90 -11.71 -2.61
N ALA A 446 -32.90 -10.83 -2.51
CA ALA A 446 -33.49 -10.13 -3.65
C ALA A 446 -32.44 -9.32 -4.43
N PRO A 447 -32.56 -9.22 -5.77
CA PRO A 447 -31.59 -8.47 -6.60
C PRO A 447 -31.37 -7.01 -6.17
N SER A 448 -32.38 -6.36 -5.57
CA SER A 448 -32.23 -5.02 -4.98
C SER A 448 -31.24 -4.98 -3.81
N LEU A 449 -31.22 -6.01 -2.96
CA LEU A 449 -30.26 -6.12 -1.85
C LEU A 449 -28.86 -6.51 -2.35
N VAL A 450 -28.75 -7.35 -3.39
CA VAL A 450 -27.48 -7.61 -4.09
C VAL A 450 -26.89 -6.31 -4.64
N GLN A 451 -27.73 -5.47 -5.26
CA GLN A 451 -27.32 -4.16 -5.74
C GLN A 451 -26.98 -3.18 -4.59
N GLU A 452 -27.66 -3.28 -3.45
CA GLU A 452 -27.35 -2.48 -2.25
C GLU A 452 -25.98 -2.82 -1.66
N MET A 453 -25.52 -4.09 -1.75
CA MET A 453 -24.17 -4.49 -1.33
C MET A 453 -23.05 -3.74 -2.06
N THR A 454 -23.31 -3.15 -3.23
CA THR A 454 -22.36 -2.39 -4.06
C THR A 454 -22.85 -0.97 -4.39
N GLY A 455 -23.94 -0.53 -3.76
CA GLY A 455 -24.58 0.78 -4.01
C GLY A 455 -23.85 1.97 -3.36
N THR A 456 -23.01 1.71 -2.37
CA THR A 456 -22.08 2.70 -1.82
C THR A 456 -20.77 2.00 -1.50
N LEU A 457 -19.70 2.44 -2.15
CA LEU A 457 -18.41 1.75 -2.15
C LEU A 457 -17.34 2.63 -1.51
N TYR A 458 -16.98 2.26 -0.28
CA TYR A 458 -16.04 2.98 0.54
C TYR A 458 -14.59 2.58 0.21
N PRO A 459 -13.69 3.55 0.00
CA PRO A 459 -12.28 3.26 -0.25
C PRO A 459 -11.61 2.49 0.89
N MET A 460 -10.98 1.37 0.57
CA MET A 460 -10.17 0.58 1.49
C MET A 460 -8.73 1.10 1.57
N PHE A 461 -7.89 0.48 2.41
CA PHE A 461 -6.48 0.83 2.57
C PHE A 461 -5.68 0.70 1.26
N ASP A 462 -5.95 -0.31 0.43
CA ASP A 462 -5.28 -0.46 -0.87
C ASP A 462 -5.90 0.43 -1.97
N SER A 463 -5.07 0.83 -2.94
CA SER A 463 -5.54 1.57 -4.10
C SER A 463 -6.33 0.66 -5.03
N GLY A 464 -7.49 1.11 -5.49
CA GLY A 464 -8.35 0.33 -6.38
C GLY A 464 -9.13 -0.78 -5.67
N THR A 465 -9.26 -0.74 -4.34
CA THR A 465 -10.15 -1.64 -3.59
C THR A 465 -11.16 -0.84 -2.77
N PHE A 466 -12.40 -1.32 -2.79
CA PHE A 466 -13.55 -0.66 -2.20
C PHE A 466 -14.45 -1.67 -1.48
N TYR A 467 -15.11 -1.24 -0.41
CA TYR A 467 -15.95 -2.07 0.44
C TYR A 467 -17.38 -1.54 0.48
N GLY A 468 -18.35 -2.43 0.29
CA GLY A 468 -19.79 -2.15 0.42
C GLY A 468 -20.39 -2.91 1.60
N LEU A 469 -21.60 -3.47 1.47
CA LEU A 469 -22.24 -4.23 2.56
C LEU A 469 -21.79 -5.70 2.56
N GLY A 470 -20.60 -5.97 3.07
CA GLY A 470 -20.03 -7.32 3.08
C GLY A 470 -19.61 -7.88 1.73
N ALA A 471 -19.43 -7.01 0.73
CA ALA A 471 -18.79 -7.30 -0.54
C ALA A 471 -17.67 -6.29 -0.82
N MET A 472 -16.67 -6.72 -1.56
CA MET A 472 -15.59 -5.89 -2.10
C MET A 472 -15.78 -5.67 -3.60
N VAL A 473 -15.34 -4.50 -4.06
CA VAL A 473 -15.09 -4.22 -5.47
C VAL A 473 -13.60 -3.94 -5.64
N PHE A 474 -12.97 -4.65 -6.57
CA PHE A 474 -11.61 -4.40 -7.03
C PHE A 474 -11.72 -3.70 -8.38
N ASP A 475 -11.29 -2.45 -8.45
CA ASP A 475 -11.27 -1.64 -9.66
C ASP A 475 -9.87 -1.03 -9.85
N ALA A 476 -9.07 -1.65 -10.72
CA ALA A 476 -7.66 -1.34 -10.90
C ALA A 476 -7.19 -1.62 -12.35
N PRO A 477 -6.14 -0.93 -12.85
CA PRO A 477 -5.56 -1.24 -14.16
C PRO A 477 -4.75 -2.54 -14.17
N ASP A 478 -4.92 -3.37 -15.21
CA ASP A 478 -4.12 -4.56 -15.55
C ASP A 478 -3.70 -4.48 -17.02
N GLY A 479 -2.51 -3.92 -17.26
CA GLY A 479 -2.05 -3.59 -18.61
C GLY A 479 -2.95 -2.56 -19.28
N ASP A 480 -3.44 -2.89 -20.47
CA ASP A 480 -4.39 -2.05 -21.24
C ASP A 480 -5.86 -2.30 -20.84
N ARG A 481 -6.13 -3.20 -19.88
CA ARG A 481 -7.47 -3.50 -19.37
C ARG A 481 -7.69 -2.86 -17.99
N ARG A 482 -8.97 -2.68 -17.66
CA ARG A 482 -9.44 -2.39 -16.30
C ARG A 482 -9.93 -3.70 -15.70
N LEU A 483 -9.35 -4.13 -14.58
CA LEU A 483 -9.97 -5.14 -13.72
C LEU A 483 -11.16 -4.47 -13.06
N LEU A 484 -12.34 -5.08 -13.22
CA LEU A 484 -13.51 -4.81 -12.40
C LEU A 484 -13.97 -6.15 -11.87
N TRP A 485 -13.77 -6.39 -10.58
CA TRP A 485 -14.14 -7.65 -9.92
C TRP A 485 -15.04 -7.36 -8.72
N ILE A 486 -16.11 -8.16 -8.57
CA ILE A 486 -17.05 -8.11 -7.46
C ILE A 486 -16.86 -9.38 -6.65
N GLY A 487 -16.50 -9.29 -5.37
CA GLY A 487 -16.04 -10.47 -4.63
C GLY A 487 -15.69 -10.18 -3.19
N HIS A 488 -14.78 -10.97 -2.61
CA HIS A 488 -14.19 -10.67 -1.30
C HIS A 488 -12.82 -11.35 -1.14
N ALA A 489 -11.85 -10.60 -0.61
CA ALA A 489 -10.53 -11.12 -0.21
C ALA A 489 -10.53 -11.60 1.24
N GLY A 490 -9.77 -12.65 1.51
CA GLY A 490 -9.47 -13.18 2.84
C GLY A 490 -7.97 -13.20 3.08
N GLY A 491 -7.53 -12.75 4.25
CA GLY A 491 -6.12 -12.78 4.63
C GLY A 491 -5.95 -12.90 6.14
N THR A 492 -5.03 -13.75 6.55
CA THR A 492 -4.52 -13.93 7.91
C THR A 492 -3.10 -14.48 7.79
N PRO A 493 -2.19 -14.32 8.76
CA PRO A 493 -0.89 -14.98 8.68
C PRO A 493 -1.05 -16.49 8.43
N GLY A 494 -0.49 -16.95 7.30
CA GLY A 494 -0.49 -18.35 6.87
C GLY A 494 -1.70 -18.83 6.06
N ALA A 495 -2.62 -17.92 5.68
CA ALA A 495 -3.61 -18.20 4.64
C ALA A 495 -4.01 -16.96 3.82
N SER A 496 -4.12 -17.15 2.52
CA SER A 496 -4.58 -16.15 1.55
C SER A 496 -5.75 -16.71 0.75
N ALA A 497 -6.81 -15.92 0.57
CA ALA A 497 -8.00 -16.31 -0.17
C ALA A 497 -8.55 -15.14 -0.99
N LEU A 498 -9.11 -15.45 -2.16
CA LEU A 498 -9.88 -14.52 -2.98
C LEU A 498 -10.96 -15.29 -3.73
N VAL A 499 -12.17 -14.75 -3.74
CA VAL A 499 -13.22 -15.13 -4.67
C VAL A 499 -13.78 -13.89 -5.33
N VAL A 500 -13.99 -13.95 -6.64
CA VAL A 500 -14.52 -12.86 -7.47
C VAL A 500 -15.44 -13.38 -8.56
N TYR A 501 -16.37 -12.52 -8.95
CA TYR A 501 -16.98 -12.47 -10.27
C TYR A 501 -16.29 -11.39 -11.11
N ALA A 502 -15.95 -11.72 -12.34
CA ALA A 502 -15.33 -10.84 -13.33
C ALA A 502 -16.29 -10.64 -14.52
N PRO A 503 -17.11 -9.55 -14.54
CA PRO A 503 -18.11 -9.35 -15.59
C PRO A 503 -17.51 -9.30 -17.01
N ALA A 504 -16.30 -8.75 -17.16
CA ALA A 504 -15.61 -8.64 -18.44
C ALA A 504 -15.05 -9.98 -18.96
N ASP A 505 -15.10 -11.05 -18.15
CA ASP A 505 -14.66 -12.40 -18.52
C ASP A 505 -15.79 -13.43 -18.40
N HIS A 506 -17.01 -13.00 -18.03
CA HIS A 506 -18.19 -13.85 -17.78
C HIS A 506 -17.91 -15.06 -16.88
N ALA A 507 -17.10 -14.83 -15.84
CA ALA A 507 -16.52 -15.89 -15.05
C ALA A 507 -16.43 -15.54 -13.56
N PHE A 508 -16.66 -16.56 -12.74
CA PHE A 508 -16.30 -16.61 -11.33
C PHE A 508 -14.96 -17.30 -11.19
N ALA A 509 -14.11 -16.83 -10.30
CA ALA A 509 -12.87 -17.49 -9.93
C ALA A 509 -12.66 -17.42 -8.42
N ALA A 510 -12.25 -18.52 -7.82
CA ALA A 510 -12.00 -18.64 -6.39
C ALA A 510 -10.69 -19.40 -6.14
N VAL A 511 -9.86 -18.91 -5.23
CA VAL A 511 -8.65 -19.57 -4.74
C VAL A 511 -8.52 -19.34 -3.24
N ALA A 512 -8.22 -20.39 -2.49
CA ALA A 512 -7.71 -20.28 -1.13
C ALA A 512 -6.48 -21.18 -0.96
N LEU A 513 -5.45 -20.66 -0.28
CA LEU A 513 -4.18 -21.34 -0.08
C LEU A 513 -3.64 -21.11 1.34
N THR A 514 -2.89 -22.07 1.85
CA THR A 514 -2.03 -21.89 3.04
C THR A 514 -0.63 -21.47 2.60
N GLY A 515 0.13 -20.86 3.51
CA GLY A 515 1.40 -20.21 3.18
C GLY A 515 1.23 -18.72 2.92
N ASP A 516 2.32 -18.09 2.49
CA ASP A 516 2.44 -16.63 2.32
C ASP A 516 2.21 -16.19 0.85
N GLY A 517 1.70 -17.09 -0.01
CA GLY A 517 1.44 -16.84 -1.44
C GLY A 517 0.22 -15.95 -1.73
N SER A 518 0.14 -15.40 -2.95
CA SER A 518 -0.92 -14.45 -3.34
C SER A 518 -2.12 -15.12 -4.02
N ALA A 519 -3.27 -15.16 -3.32
CA ALA A 519 -4.54 -15.56 -3.93
C ALA A 519 -5.01 -14.59 -5.04
N VAL A 520 -4.67 -13.29 -4.94
CA VAL A 520 -5.00 -12.28 -5.95
C VAL A 520 -4.31 -12.58 -7.29
N ALA A 521 -3.01 -12.87 -7.26
CA ALA A 521 -2.25 -13.25 -8.45
C ALA A 521 -2.76 -14.59 -9.03
N SER A 522 -3.07 -15.54 -8.16
CA SER A 522 -3.60 -16.86 -8.53
C SER A 522 -4.93 -16.76 -9.29
N VAL A 523 -5.88 -15.98 -8.77
CA VAL A 523 -7.16 -15.69 -9.44
C VAL A 523 -6.96 -14.98 -10.78
N ASN A 524 -6.04 -14.01 -10.86
CA ASN A 524 -5.75 -13.32 -12.13
C ASN A 524 -5.21 -14.31 -13.20
N ALA A 525 -4.32 -15.21 -12.80
CA ALA A 525 -3.76 -16.22 -13.70
C ALA A 525 -4.84 -17.20 -14.22
N LEU A 526 -5.74 -17.66 -13.34
CA LEU A 526 -6.87 -18.52 -13.73
C LEU A 526 -7.85 -17.80 -14.68
N LEU A 527 -8.21 -16.54 -14.39
CA LEU A 527 -9.06 -15.72 -15.28
C LEU A 527 -8.39 -15.38 -16.61
N LYS A 528 -7.05 -15.30 -16.66
CA LYS A 528 -6.30 -15.15 -17.91
C LYS A 528 -6.32 -16.46 -18.72
N ALA A 529 -6.27 -17.62 -18.08
CA ALA A 529 -6.30 -18.93 -18.74
C ALA A 529 -7.66 -19.32 -19.35
N THR A 530 -8.79 -18.75 -18.90
CA THR A 530 -10.10 -18.99 -19.55
C THR A 530 -10.17 -18.43 -20.97
N ARG A 531 -9.45 -17.33 -21.23
CA ARG A 531 -9.45 -16.60 -22.49
C ARG A 531 -8.84 -17.48 -23.60
N GLN A 532 -9.44 -17.45 -24.78
CA GLN A 532 -8.81 -18.07 -25.95
C GLN A 532 -7.59 -17.23 -26.37
N PRO A 533 -6.44 -17.84 -26.68
CA PRO A 533 -5.35 -17.11 -27.31
C PRO A 533 -5.80 -16.62 -28.69
N PRO A 534 -5.35 -15.42 -29.15
CA PRO A 534 -5.66 -14.95 -30.50
C PRO A 534 -5.18 -15.97 -31.53
N ALA A 535 -5.94 -16.14 -32.62
CA ALA A 535 -5.76 -17.23 -33.60
C ALA A 535 -4.36 -17.36 -34.24
N ARG A 536 -3.49 -16.36 -34.09
CA ARG A 536 -2.07 -16.42 -34.47
C ARG A 536 -1.21 -17.31 -33.57
N GLU A 537 -1.52 -17.46 -32.29
CA GLU A 537 -0.74 -18.29 -31.36
C GLU A 537 -1.08 -19.78 -31.47
N ALA A 538 -2.34 -20.12 -31.80
CA ALA A 538 -2.77 -21.51 -32.01
C ALA A 538 -1.98 -22.21 -33.14
N ALA A 539 -1.56 -21.46 -34.17
CA ALA A 539 -0.73 -21.99 -35.26
C ALA A 539 0.73 -22.25 -34.84
N ALA A 540 1.25 -21.52 -33.85
CA ALA A 540 2.62 -21.70 -33.35
C ALA A 540 2.73 -22.86 -32.35
N ALA A 541 1.71 -23.06 -31.51
CA ALA A 541 1.68 -24.13 -30.51
C ALA A 541 1.59 -25.55 -31.12
N ALA A 542 1.07 -25.68 -32.34
CA ALA A 542 0.89 -26.97 -33.01
C ALA A 542 2.20 -27.60 -33.53
N THR A 543 3.30 -26.85 -33.62
CA THR A 543 4.55 -27.32 -34.24
C THR A 543 5.64 -27.75 -33.24
N THR A 544 5.44 -27.56 -31.94
CA THR A 544 6.47 -27.74 -30.89
C THR A 544 6.27 -28.91 -29.94
N VAL A 545 5.22 -29.74 -30.11
CA VAL A 545 4.87 -30.86 -29.20
C VAL A 545 5.76 -32.12 -29.42
N ALA A 546 6.96 -31.97 -29.96
CA ALA A 546 7.85 -33.09 -30.32
C ALA A 546 9.34 -32.85 -30.02
N ALA A 547 9.67 -32.18 -28.90
CA ALA A 547 11.00 -32.25 -28.29
C ALA A 547 10.99 -31.90 -26.79
N THR A 548 11.94 -32.50 -26.05
CA THR A 548 12.33 -32.19 -24.66
C THR A 548 11.25 -32.28 -23.58
N ALA A 549 11.08 -33.49 -23.03
CA ALA A 549 10.80 -33.64 -21.61
C ALA A 549 12.09 -33.28 -20.83
N ALA A 550 12.07 -32.15 -20.11
CA ALA A 550 13.13 -31.80 -19.17
C ALA A 550 12.80 -32.37 -17.76
N PRO A 551 13.79 -32.84 -16.99
CA PRO A 551 13.56 -33.37 -15.64
C PRO A 551 13.15 -32.27 -14.65
N PRO A 552 12.47 -32.62 -13.54
CA PRO A 552 11.99 -31.65 -12.56
C PRO A 552 13.15 -30.89 -11.87
N GLY A 553 13.04 -29.56 -11.82
CA GLY A 553 13.92 -28.71 -11.01
C GLY A 553 13.81 -29.03 -9.51
N PRO A 554 14.88 -28.84 -8.73
CA PRO A 554 14.99 -29.42 -7.38
C PRO A 554 14.03 -28.81 -6.36
N GLN A 555 13.49 -29.69 -5.51
CA GLN A 555 12.66 -29.31 -4.36
C GLN A 555 13.51 -28.71 -3.24
N GLY A 556 13.06 -27.57 -2.71
CA GLY A 556 13.83 -26.74 -1.81
C GLY A 556 14.96 -26.04 -2.55
N SER A 557 15.20 -24.76 -2.24
CA SER A 557 16.41 -24.10 -2.69
C SER A 557 17.61 -24.69 -1.92
N THR A 558 18.12 -25.83 -2.39
CA THR A 558 19.55 -26.17 -2.39
C THR A 558 20.29 -25.41 -3.49
N ALA A 559 19.54 -24.79 -4.41
CA ALA A 559 20.01 -23.93 -5.48
C ALA A 559 21.12 -22.98 -4.99
N ASN A 560 22.29 -23.11 -5.60
CA ASN A 560 23.38 -22.16 -5.42
C ASN A 560 23.11 -20.91 -6.27
N TRP A 561 23.96 -19.89 -6.14
CA TRP A 561 23.79 -18.63 -6.90
C TRP A 561 23.59 -18.85 -8.41
N ARG A 562 24.32 -19.79 -9.01
CA ARG A 562 24.25 -20.04 -10.46
C ARG A 562 22.88 -20.57 -10.88
N ASP A 563 22.39 -21.58 -10.18
CA ASP A 563 21.11 -22.23 -10.48
C ASP A 563 19.94 -21.22 -10.45
N ALA A 564 19.99 -20.25 -9.52
CA ALA A 564 19.02 -19.16 -9.47
C ALA A 564 19.15 -18.17 -10.65
N ILE A 565 20.37 -17.84 -11.06
CA ILE A 565 20.65 -17.00 -12.24
C ILE A 565 20.21 -17.69 -13.53
N ASP A 566 20.45 -19.00 -13.67
CA ASP A 566 20.10 -19.77 -14.86
C ASP A 566 18.58 -19.99 -14.95
N ALA A 567 17.90 -20.31 -13.84
CA ALA A 567 16.44 -20.36 -13.81
C ALA A 567 15.78 -19.01 -14.17
N ALA A 568 16.35 -17.88 -13.72
CA ALA A 568 15.87 -16.55 -14.09
C ALA A 568 16.09 -16.24 -15.58
N ARG A 569 17.24 -16.63 -16.15
CA ARG A 569 17.53 -16.52 -17.59
C ARG A 569 16.48 -17.27 -18.42
N ASP A 570 16.17 -18.50 -18.03
CA ASP A 570 15.23 -19.36 -18.76
C ASP A 570 13.78 -18.84 -18.65
N ASP A 571 13.42 -18.17 -17.55
CA ASP A 571 12.15 -17.44 -17.36
C ASP A 571 12.15 -16.02 -17.99
N GLY A 572 13.15 -15.69 -18.81
CA GLY A 572 13.20 -14.47 -19.61
C GLY A 572 13.70 -13.21 -18.91
N PHE A 573 14.45 -13.35 -17.80
CA PHE A 573 15.17 -12.23 -17.18
C PHE A 573 16.16 -11.60 -18.16
N ASN A 574 16.14 -10.27 -18.27
CA ASN A 574 17.05 -9.49 -19.10
C ASN A 574 17.50 -8.26 -18.29
N GLY A 575 18.66 -8.40 -17.64
CA GLY A 575 19.09 -7.47 -16.60
C GLY A 575 20.43 -7.82 -15.96
N VAL A 576 20.75 -7.09 -14.90
CA VAL A 576 21.91 -7.31 -14.03
C VAL A 576 21.45 -7.71 -12.64
N ALA A 577 22.00 -8.78 -12.09
CA ALA A 577 21.74 -9.26 -10.73
C ALA A 577 23.04 -9.36 -9.93
N LEU A 578 23.03 -8.91 -8.67
CA LEU A 578 24.22 -8.77 -7.83
C LEU A 578 23.90 -9.07 -6.36
N THR A 579 24.79 -9.79 -5.66
CA THR A 579 24.85 -9.82 -4.20
C THR A 579 26.18 -9.32 -3.67
N ALA A 580 26.14 -8.75 -2.46
CA ALA A 580 27.31 -8.18 -1.82
C ALA A 580 27.19 -8.13 -0.29
N ARG A 581 28.34 -8.02 0.38
CA ARG A 581 28.48 -7.64 1.80
C ARG A 581 29.21 -6.32 1.91
N GLY A 582 28.52 -5.29 2.41
CA GLY A 582 29.08 -3.94 2.44
C GLY A 582 29.36 -3.44 1.02
N LYS A 583 30.64 -3.21 0.69
CA LYS A 583 31.10 -2.89 -0.68
C LYS A 583 31.65 -4.10 -1.46
N THR A 584 31.80 -5.25 -0.82
CA THR A 584 32.38 -6.45 -1.45
C THR A 584 31.30 -7.19 -2.21
N ILE A 585 31.39 -7.19 -3.55
CA ILE A 585 30.52 -7.98 -4.43
C ILE A 585 30.89 -9.47 -4.23
N ASP A 586 29.91 -10.26 -3.81
CA ASP A 586 30.06 -11.72 -3.68
C ASP A 586 29.81 -12.41 -5.02
N HIS A 587 28.81 -11.93 -5.75
CA HIS A 587 28.42 -12.42 -7.07
C HIS A 587 27.78 -11.31 -7.91
N VAL A 588 28.01 -11.34 -9.23
CA VAL A 588 27.34 -10.50 -10.22
C VAL A 588 27.09 -11.29 -11.49
N ALA A 589 25.95 -11.07 -12.14
CA ALA A 589 25.59 -11.63 -13.44
C ALA A 589 24.88 -10.57 -14.28
N ALA A 590 25.22 -10.52 -15.58
CA ALA A 590 24.52 -9.72 -16.58
C ALA A 590 23.95 -10.69 -17.63
N ILE A 591 22.66 -10.59 -17.93
CA ILE A 591 21.94 -11.51 -18.80
C ILE A 591 21.19 -10.72 -19.87
N GLY A 592 21.41 -11.06 -21.14
CA GLY A 592 20.65 -10.54 -22.27
C GLY A 592 21.21 -9.25 -22.87
N VAL A 593 20.32 -8.40 -23.38
CA VAL A 593 20.67 -7.25 -24.24
C VAL A 593 20.32 -5.90 -23.62
N ALA A 594 21.26 -4.96 -23.75
CA ALA A 594 21.09 -3.57 -23.36
C ALA A 594 20.35 -2.80 -24.46
N ASP A 595 20.71 -3.05 -25.72
CA ASP A 595 20.03 -2.52 -26.90
C ASP A 595 19.90 -3.64 -27.94
N ALA A 596 18.68 -4.15 -28.09
CA ALA A 596 18.34 -5.21 -29.02
C ALA A 596 18.35 -4.78 -30.49
N ALA A 597 18.21 -3.48 -30.80
CA ALA A 597 18.24 -2.98 -32.17
C ALA A 597 19.68 -2.90 -32.72
N HIS A 598 20.65 -2.63 -31.83
CA HIS A 598 22.08 -2.56 -32.16
C HIS A 598 22.88 -3.80 -31.69
N GLY A 599 22.22 -4.81 -31.12
CA GLY A 599 22.86 -6.05 -30.65
C GLY A 599 23.80 -5.86 -29.46
N VAL A 600 23.63 -4.80 -28.67
CA VAL A 600 24.52 -4.48 -27.54
C VAL A 600 24.17 -5.37 -26.34
N PRO A 601 25.10 -6.21 -25.83
CA PRO A 601 24.85 -7.07 -24.68
C PRO A 601 24.80 -6.25 -23.37
N LEU A 602 24.15 -6.80 -22.35
CA LEU A 602 24.25 -6.29 -20.98
C LEU A 602 25.60 -6.62 -20.34
N SER A 603 26.04 -5.75 -19.45
CA SER A 603 27.22 -5.88 -18.60
C SER A 603 26.93 -5.33 -17.20
N ASP A 604 27.81 -5.57 -16.23
CA ASP A 604 27.75 -4.93 -14.91
C ASP A 604 27.90 -3.40 -14.97
N ARG A 605 28.40 -2.87 -16.08
CA ARG A 605 28.52 -1.44 -16.41
C ARG A 605 27.35 -0.86 -17.19
N SER A 606 26.36 -1.67 -17.59
CA SER A 606 25.18 -1.17 -18.28
C SER A 606 24.37 -0.26 -17.36
N ARG A 607 24.05 0.95 -17.84
CA ARG A 607 23.31 1.95 -17.06
C ARG A 607 21.82 1.69 -17.18
N PHE A 608 21.13 1.72 -16.04
CA PHE A 608 19.67 1.61 -15.95
C PHE A 608 19.12 2.87 -15.29
N GLU A 609 17.98 3.35 -15.76
CA GLU A 609 17.17 4.25 -14.96
C GLU A 609 16.42 3.46 -13.87
N ILE A 610 16.40 3.99 -12.64
CA ILE A 610 15.85 3.24 -11.49
C ILE A 610 14.41 3.61 -11.13
N GLY A 611 13.76 4.46 -11.94
CA GLY A 611 12.38 4.90 -11.75
C GLY A 611 12.12 5.38 -10.32
N SER A 612 11.04 4.91 -9.70
CA SER A 612 10.62 5.37 -8.37
C SER A 612 11.65 5.23 -7.22
N MET A 613 12.67 4.38 -7.36
CA MET A 613 13.81 4.30 -6.43
C MET A 613 14.63 5.61 -6.35
N SER A 614 14.50 6.48 -7.37
CA SER A 614 15.05 7.84 -7.38
C SER A 614 14.59 8.69 -6.18
N LYS A 615 13.45 8.35 -5.55
CA LYS A 615 12.91 9.04 -4.37
C LYS A 615 13.78 8.81 -3.13
N TRP A 616 14.29 7.60 -2.96
CA TRP A 616 15.22 7.28 -1.87
C TRP A 616 16.56 8.03 -2.07
N ILE A 617 17.06 8.10 -3.30
CA ILE A 617 18.20 8.95 -3.67
C ILE A 617 17.91 10.44 -3.38
N ALA A 618 16.72 10.94 -3.74
CA ALA A 618 16.32 12.31 -3.48
C ALA A 618 16.26 12.62 -1.97
N SER A 619 15.77 11.67 -1.15
CA SER A 619 15.83 11.76 0.32
C SER A 619 17.25 11.90 0.84
N VAL A 620 18.23 11.17 0.29
CA VAL A 620 19.64 11.31 0.66
C VAL A 620 20.14 12.72 0.35
N ILE A 621 19.78 13.31 -0.79
CA ILE A 621 20.15 14.70 -1.13
C ILE A 621 19.52 15.71 -0.17
N VAL A 622 18.23 15.56 0.16
CA VAL A 622 17.55 16.40 1.16
C VAL A 622 18.27 16.30 2.51
N LEU A 623 18.57 15.08 2.96
CA LEU A 623 19.23 14.83 4.23
C LEU A 623 20.69 15.33 4.26
N LYS A 624 21.40 15.37 3.12
CA LYS A 624 22.69 16.07 3.02
C LYS A 624 22.57 17.58 3.18
N LEU A 625 21.46 18.18 2.77
CA LEU A 625 21.18 19.60 3.01
C LEU A 625 20.71 19.87 4.46
N VAL A 626 20.04 18.90 5.09
CA VAL A 626 19.75 18.92 6.55
C VAL A 626 21.05 18.83 7.36
N ASP A 627 21.96 17.93 7.01
CA ASP A 627 23.29 17.84 7.63
C ASP A 627 24.08 19.16 7.46
N GLN A 628 23.90 19.88 6.35
CA GLN A 628 24.48 21.20 6.13
C GLN A 628 23.76 22.34 6.87
N GLY A 629 22.68 22.07 7.61
CA GLY A 629 21.88 23.09 8.29
C GLY A 629 21.09 24.00 7.36
N LYS A 630 20.93 23.62 6.08
CA LYS A 630 20.23 24.40 5.05
C LYS A 630 18.75 24.08 4.94
N LEU A 631 18.40 22.84 5.26
CA LEU A 631 17.02 22.35 5.34
C LEU A 631 16.75 21.81 6.74
N ASP A 632 15.48 21.77 7.09
CA ASP A 632 14.95 21.12 8.27
C ASP A 632 13.68 20.37 7.85
N LEU A 633 13.50 19.15 8.38
CA LEU A 633 12.46 18.22 7.91
C LEU A 633 11.04 18.62 8.36
N ASP A 634 10.92 19.34 9.46
CA ASP A 634 9.67 19.60 10.18
C ASP A 634 9.22 21.06 10.12
N THR A 635 10.11 21.94 9.64
CA THR A 635 9.82 23.33 9.29
C THR A 635 8.80 23.42 8.14
N PRO A 636 7.79 24.30 8.22
CA PRO A 636 6.85 24.55 7.13
C PRO A 636 7.53 25.00 5.84
N ILE A 637 7.10 24.46 4.69
CA ILE A 637 7.73 24.75 3.39
C ILE A 637 7.62 26.22 2.98
N ALA A 638 6.66 27.00 3.53
CA ALA A 638 6.57 28.44 3.31
C ALA A 638 7.86 29.20 3.68
N ARG A 639 8.71 28.66 4.55
CA ARG A 639 10.05 29.22 4.83
C ARG A 639 10.98 29.19 3.61
N TYR A 640 10.86 28.15 2.78
CA TYR A 640 11.73 27.90 1.63
C TYR A 640 11.09 28.37 0.32
N LEU A 641 9.76 28.32 0.23
CA LEU A 641 8.93 28.76 -0.89
C LEU A 641 7.91 29.79 -0.39
N PRO A 642 8.30 31.06 -0.16
CA PRO A 642 7.40 32.10 0.34
C PRO A 642 6.29 32.45 -0.68
N ASP A 643 6.54 32.20 -1.96
CA ASP A 643 5.63 32.45 -3.08
C ASP A 643 4.61 31.30 -3.29
N TYR A 644 4.70 30.21 -2.51
CA TYR A 644 3.73 29.13 -2.51
C TYR A 644 2.50 29.48 -1.65
N ARG A 645 1.32 28.95 -2.00
CA ARG A 645 0.06 29.28 -1.30
C ARG A 645 0.18 29.08 0.22
N ALA A 646 -0.12 30.15 0.97
CA ALA A 646 0.24 30.26 2.39
C ALA A 646 -0.46 29.22 3.29
N ASP A 647 -1.70 28.86 2.97
CA ASP A 647 -2.52 27.90 3.69
C ASP A 647 -1.93 26.48 3.70
N ASN A 648 -1.50 25.98 2.54
CA ASN A 648 -0.79 24.71 2.46
C ASN A 648 0.67 24.86 2.87
N GLY A 649 1.33 25.98 2.52
CA GLY A 649 2.74 26.25 2.81
C GLY A 649 3.07 26.27 4.30
N ALA A 650 2.13 26.73 5.13
CA ALA A 650 2.24 26.71 6.60
C ALA A 650 2.02 25.31 7.23
N ARG A 651 1.43 24.36 6.49
CA ARG A 651 1.03 23.03 6.99
C ARG A 651 1.89 21.88 6.46
N LEU A 652 2.45 22.04 5.26
CA LEU A 652 3.31 21.03 4.63
C LEU A 652 4.76 21.15 5.12
N THR A 653 5.40 20.01 5.34
CA THR A 653 6.82 19.89 5.75
C THR A 653 7.52 18.88 4.84
N LEU A 654 8.85 18.95 4.76
CA LEU A 654 9.62 18.00 3.94
C LEU A 654 9.40 16.55 4.38
N ARG A 655 9.34 16.28 5.69
CA ARG A 655 8.98 14.96 6.25
C ARG A 655 7.69 14.42 5.64
N ARG A 656 6.60 15.20 5.72
CA ARG A 656 5.26 14.81 5.25
C ARG A 656 5.19 14.59 3.74
N LEU A 657 5.92 15.41 2.97
CA LEU A 657 6.01 15.25 1.50
C LEU A 657 6.76 13.95 1.15
N MET A 658 7.94 13.76 1.73
CA MET A 658 8.84 12.63 1.47
C MET A 658 8.32 11.29 2.02
N SER A 659 7.39 11.31 2.99
CA SER A 659 6.70 10.12 3.51
C SER A 659 5.32 9.87 2.89
N HIS A 660 4.93 10.64 1.87
CA HIS A 660 3.60 10.53 1.22
C HIS A 660 2.39 10.70 2.16
N SER A 661 2.54 11.51 3.22
CA SER A 661 1.46 11.86 4.16
C SER A 661 1.08 13.34 4.11
N SER A 662 1.37 14.02 3.00
CA SER A 662 1.08 15.44 2.77
C SER A 662 -0.41 15.78 2.60
N GLY A 663 -1.22 14.85 2.12
CA GLY A 663 -2.57 15.13 1.60
C GLY A 663 -2.58 15.79 0.22
N LEU A 664 -1.42 16.05 -0.39
CA LEU A 664 -1.34 16.74 -1.67
C LEU A 664 -1.71 15.80 -2.84
N PRO A 665 -2.76 16.10 -3.62
CA PRO A 665 -3.24 15.21 -4.68
C PRO A 665 -2.19 15.00 -5.78
N ASN A 666 -2.21 13.81 -6.39
CA ASN A 666 -1.26 13.40 -7.42
C ASN A 666 -1.62 13.93 -8.82
N ASP A 667 -1.76 15.26 -8.96
CA ASP A 667 -2.34 15.88 -10.15
C ASP A 667 -1.48 15.73 -11.41
N ILE A 668 -0.15 15.56 -11.28
CA ILE A 668 0.72 15.18 -12.41
C ILE A 668 0.37 13.79 -12.98
N LEU A 669 -0.05 12.84 -12.14
CA LEU A 669 -0.48 11.53 -12.61
C LEU A 669 -1.83 11.62 -13.34
N LYS A 670 -2.79 12.39 -12.80
CA LYS A 670 -4.08 12.67 -13.46
C LYS A 670 -3.87 13.33 -14.83
N ALA A 671 -2.98 14.33 -14.91
CA ALA A 671 -2.65 15.01 -16.16
C ALA A 671 -2.02 14.04 -17.19
N ARG A 672 -1.07 13.19 -16.78
CA ARG A 672 -0.42 12.17 -17.63
C ARG A 672 -1.32 10.97 -18.01
N GLN A 673 -2.48 10.84 -17.37
CA GLN A 673 -3.54 9.89 -17.72
C GLN A 673 -4.51 10.52 -18.74
N ALA A 674 -4.92 11.78 -18.51
CA ALA A 674 -5.80 12.51 -19.43
C ALA A 674 -5.11 12.85 -20.77
N ASP A 675 -3.83 13.23 -20.73
CA ASP A 675 -2.98 13.44 -21.90
C ASP A 675 -1.66 12.66 -21.76
N PRO A 676 -1.53 11.48 -22.40
CA PRO A 676 -0.28 10.73 -22.47
C PRO A 676 0.87 11.47 -23.16
N ALA A 677 0.61 12.44 -24.04
CA ALA A 677 1.66 13.21 -24.74
C ALA A 677 2.36 14.20 -23.80
N SER A 678 1.67 14.68 -22.75
CA SER A 678 2.24 15.52 -21.69
C SER A 678 3.46 14.92 -20.97
N ARG A 679 3.68 13.60 -21.07
CA ARG A 679 4.75 12.90 -20.33
C ARG A 679 6.14 13.45 -20.61
N GLY A 680 6.43 13.86 -21.84
CA GLY A 680 7.72 14.44 -22.24
C GLY A 680 7.77 15.97 -22.26
N VAL A 681 6.72 16.66 -21.81
CA VAL A 681 6.67 18.14 -21.85
C VAL A 681 7.47 18.71 -20.68
N GLU A 682 8.48 19.52 -21.00
CA GLU A 682 9.22 20.31 -20.01
C GLU A 682 8.44 21.55 -19.57
N LEU A 683 8.63 21.94 -18.31
CA LEU A 683 8.06 23.14 -17.69
C LEU A 683 9.10 23.78 -16.79
N ASP A 684 8.96 25.09 -16.56
CA ASP A 684 9.62 25.74 -15.44
C ASP A 684 9.17 25.13 -14.10
N MET A 685 10.06 25.11 -13.11
CA MET A 685 9.81 24.48 -11.80
C MET A 685 8.66 25.17 -11.03
N GLN A 686 8.51 26.49 -11.12
CA GLN A 686 7.38 27.20 -10.50
C GLN A 686 6.07 26.87 -11.21
N GLU A 687 6.09 26.81 -12.55
CA GLU A 687 4.91 26.45 -13.35
C GLU A 687 4.46 25.00 -13.09
N ALA A 688 5.41 24.07 -12.95
CA ALA A 688 5.12 22.69 -12.55
C ALA A 688 4.52 22.61 -11.14
N VAL A 689 5.04 23.38 -10.17
CA VAL A 689 4.46 23.47 -8.82
C VAL A 689 3.04 24.05 -8.88
N ARG A 690 2.82 25.12 -9.64
CA ARG A 690 1.51 25.76 -9.81
C ARG A 690 0.48 24.82 -10.44
N ARG A 691 0.85 24.07 -11.48
CA ARG A 691 -0.05 23.15 -12.19
C ARG A 691 -0.33 21.86 -11.42
N TYR A 692 0.68 21.28 -10.76
CA TYR A 692 0.59 19.89 -10.30
C TYR A 692 0.78 19.70 -8.80
N ALA A 693 1.26 20.71 -8.07
CA ALA A 693 1.59 20.59 -6.65
C ALA A 693 0.97 21.70 -5.78
N SER A 694 -0.08 22.37 -6.26
CA SER A 694 -0.76 23.48 -5.56
C SER A 694 -2.25 23.25 -5.29
N GLY A 695 -2.77 22.06 -5.58
CA GLY A 695 -4.17 21.68 -5.32
C GLY A 695 -4.52 21.65 -3.83
N ASP A 696 -5.82 21.62 -3.53
CA ASP A 696 -6.32 21.49 -2.16
C ASP A 696 -5.98 20.12 -1.58
N LEU A 697 -5.71 20.06 -0.28
CA LEU A 697 -5.28 18.82 0.38
C LEU A 697 -6.48 17.88 0.60
N ALA A 698 -6.37 16.66 0.08
CA ALA A 698 -7.39 15.60 0.21
C ALA A 698 -7.57 15.12 1.67
N PHE A 699 -6.56 15.31 2.52
CA PHE A 699 -6.60 15.01 3.96
C PHE A 699 -5.61 15.89 4.74
N ALA A 700 -5.72 15.88 6.07
CA ALA A 700 -4.82 16.66 6.93
C ALA A 700 -3.37 16.10 6.90
N PRO A 701 -2.33 16.95 6.76
CA PRO A 701 -0.95 16.47 6.69
C PRO A 701 -0.52 15.66 7.91
N GLY A 702 -0.10 14.42 7.69
CA GLY A 702 0.34 13.44 8.69
C GLY A 702 -0.74 12.45 9.14
N THR A 703 -2.00 12.54 8.70
CA THR A 703 -3.08 11.67 9.19
C THR A 703 -3.40 10.46 8.31
N GLN A 704 -3.00 10.45 7.04
CA GLN A 704 -3.20 9.34 6.09
C GLN A 704 -1.98 9.23 5.16
N TRP A 705 -1.93 8.17 4.33
CA TRP A 705 -0.92 7.95 3.29
C TRP A 705 -1.57 7.93 1.90
N GLU A 706 -1.00 8.67 0.96
CA GLU A 706 -1.35 8.57 -0.46
C GLU A 706 -0.12 8.83 -1.33
N TYR A 707 0.18 7.89 -2.23
CA TYR A 707 1.34 8.00 -3.12
C TYR A 707 1.14 9.09 -4.18
N SER A 708 1.89 10.18 -4.03
CA SER A 708 1.76 11.41 -4.82
C SER A 708 3.09 11.84 -5.44
N GLN A 709 3.20 11.82 -6.77
CA GLN A 709 4.39 12.33 -7.47
C GLN A 709 4.53 13.84 -7.31
N SER A 710 3.41 14.55 -7.14
CA SER A 710 3.36 15.99 -6.85
C SER A 710 4.13 16.39 -5.58
N ASN A 711 4.23 15.50 -4.58
CA ASN A 711 5.09 15.75 -3.42
C ASN A 711 6.54 15.99 -3.81
N TRP A 712 7.05 15.21 -4.76
CA TRP A 712 8.45 15.24 -5.16
C TRP A 712 8.77 16.39 -6.10
N ILE A 713 7.79 16.85 -6.89
CA ILE A 713 7.84 18.13 -7.61
C ILE A 713 8.03 19.27 -6.59
N LEU A 714 7.27 19.28 -5.50
CA LEU A 714 7.36 20.31 -4.46
C LEU A 714 8.66 20.23 -3.64
N VAL A 715 9.12 19.02 -3.30
CA VAL A 715 10.45 18.80 -2.66
C VAL A 715 11.58 19.26 -3.59
N GLN A 716 11.49 19.02 -4.91
CA GLN A 716 12.49 19.49 -5.86
C GLN A 716 12.54 21.01 -5.90
N ALA A 717 11.40 21.70 -5.95
CA ALA A 717 11.34 23.16 -5.88
C ALA A 717 11.99 23.71 -4.59
N VAL A 718 11.72 23.13 -3.42
CA VAL A 718 12.40 23.51 -2.15
C VAL A 718 13.91 23.33 -2.25
N VAL A 719 14.35 22.17 -2.75
CA VAL A 719 15.76 21.79 -2.80
C VAL A 719 16.56 22.62 -3.81
N GLU A 720 15.99 22.95 -4.97
CA GLU A 720 16.62 23.82 -5.96
C GLU A 720 16.69 25.28 -5.47
N ARG A 721 15.60 25.78 -4.87
CA ARG A 721 15.53 27.14 -4.30
C ARG A 721 16.54 27.36 -3.16
N VAL A 722 16.71 26.38 -2.28
CA VAL A 722 17.69 26.42 -1.17
C VAL A 722 19.10 26.04 -1.62
N GLY A 723 19.21 25.19 -2.63
CA GLY A 723 20.49 24.76 -3.21
C GLY A 723 21.16 25.80 -4.11
N GLY A 724 20.38 26.75 -4.65
CA GLY A 724 20.82 27.79 -5.58
C GLY A 724 21.19 27.25 -6.97
N THR A 725 20.77 26.04 -7.31
CA THR A 725 21.14 25.32 -8.54
C THR A 725 20.20 24.13 -8.76
N SER A 726 20.19 23.55 -9.96
CA SER A 726 19.31 22.44 -10.32
C SER A 726 19.59 21.17 -9.52
N TYR A 727 18.57 20.31 -9.37
CA TYR A 727 18.67 19.04 -8.66
C TYR A 727 19.78 18.14 -9.23
N LYS A 728 19.96 18.15 -10.56
CA LYS A 728 21.07 17.45 -11.24
C LYS A 728 22.46 17.89 -10.73
N ALA A 729 22.68 19.20 -10.54
CA ALA A 729 23.93 19.73 -10.02
C ALA A 729 24.10 19.44 -8.51
N LEU A 730 23.01 19.34 -7.76
CA LEU A 730 23.04 18.94 -6.35
C LEU A 730 23.40 17.45 -6.19
N VAL A 731 22.80 16.56 -6.98
CA VAL A 731 23.17 15.14 -7.04
C VAL A 731 24.64 14.95 -7.42
N ASP A 732 25.09 15.66 -8.46
CA ASP A 732 26.49 15.63 -8.90
C ASP A 732 27.46 16.03 -7.77
N ARG A 733 27.19 17.17 -7.11
CA ARG A 733 28.03 17.72 -6.03
C ARG A 733 27.97 16.94 -4.71
N LEU A 734 26.81 16.39 -4.34
CA LEU A 734 26.56 15.84 -2.99
C LEU A 734 26.56 14.31 -2.92
N LEU A 735 26.50 13.63 -4.06
CA LEU A 735 26.45 12.17 -4.14
C LEU A 735 27.45 11.60 -5.16
N VAL A 736 27.37 11.99 -6.43
CA VAL A 736 28.14 11.37 -7.53
C VAL A 736 29.64 11.61 -7.39
N ARG A 737 30.10 12.87 -7.34
CA ARG A 737 31.54 13.18 -7.21
C ARG A 737 32.14 12.71 -5.87
N PRO A 738 31.47 12.88 -4.71
CA PRO A 738 32.01 12.40 -3.43
C PRO A 738 32.18 10.88 -3.34
N LEU A 739 31.39 10.10 -4.09
CA LEU A 739 31.47 8.63 -4.10
C LEU A 739 32.15 8.05 -5.35
N GLY A 740 32.51 8.88 -6.33
CA GLY A 740 33.18 8.45 -7.56
C GLY A 740 32.30 7.67 -8.54
N LEU A 741 30.99 7.93 -8.56
CA LEU A 741 29.99 7.16 -9.33
C LEU A 741 30.02 7.50 -10.82
N ALA A 742 30.99 6.95 -11.56
CA ALA A 742 31.25 7.30 -12.96
C ALA A 742 30.07 7.01 -13.91
N ASP A 743 29.18 6.09 -13.55
CA ASP A 743 28.08 5.61 -14.38
C ASP A 743 26.70 5.96 -13.81
N SER A 744 26.64 6.99 -12.95
CA SER A 744 25.42 7.43 -12.28
C SER A 744 25.12 8.92 -12.43
N GLY A 745 23.84 9.31 -12.33
CA GLY A 745 23.45 10.71 -12.38
C GLY A 745 21.96 10.96 -12.57
N ILE A 746 21.60 12.21 -12.88
CA ILE A 746 20.24 12.60 -13.27
C ILE A 746 20.18 12.79 -14.79
N TYR A 747 19.18 12.15 -15.42
CA TYR A 747 18.79 12.38 -16.81
C TYR A 747 17.48 13.20 -16.87
N ALA A 748 17.12 13.70 -18.04
CA ALA A 748 15.84 14.34 -18.31
C ALA A 748 15.37 13.98 -19.74
N GLY A 749 14.05 13.97 -19.95
CA GLY A 749 13.43 13.48 -21.18
C GLY A 749 13.47 11.95 -21.27
N ASP A 750 13.80 11.44 -22.46
CA ASP A 750 13.87 10.01 -22.75
C ASP A 750 15.23 9.42 -22.31
N SER A 751 15.20 8.41 -21.45
CA SER A 751 16.39 7.77 -20.88
C SER A 751 17.28 7.13 -21.94
N ALA A 752 16.72 6.65 -23.05
CA ALA A 752 17.47 6.06 -24.17
C ALA A 752 18.39 7.07 -24.89
N LYS A 753 18.20 8.38 -24.67
CA LYS A 753 19.09 9.43 -25.21
C LYS A 753 20.33 9.66 -24.35
N GLN A 754 20.39 9.10 -23.15
CA GLN A 754 21.57 9.17 -22.28
C GLN A 754 22.59 8.13 -22.74
N ALA A 755 23.82 8.58 -23.02
CA ALA A 755 24.88 7.71 -23.52
C ALA A 755 25.13 6.51 -22.57
N GLY A 756 25.13 5.29 -23.13
CA GLY A 756 25.35 4.04 -22.39
C GLY A 756 24.16 3.57 -21.55
N MET A 757 22.99 4.20 -21.64
CA MET A 757 21.76 3.67 -21.06
C MET A 757 21.29 2.43 -21.83
N ALA A 758 20.84 1.40 -21.10
CA ALA A 758 20.05 0.33 -21.70
C ALA A 758 18.71 0.89 -22.23
N VAL A 759 18.12 0.22 -23.21
CA VAL A 759 16.77 0.50 -23.70
C VAL A 759 15.78 -0.31 -22.87
N GLY A 760 14.68 0.31 -22.42
CA GLY A 760 13.61 -0.37 -21.70
C GLY A 760 12.58 -0.97 -22.66
N TYR A 761 12.17 -2.23 -22.45
CA TYR A 761 11.28 -2.99 -23.35
C TYR A 761 9.94 -3.38 -22.71
N SER A 762 8.87 -3.44 -23.51
CA SER A 762 7.61 -4.11 -23.15
C SER A 762 7.73 -5.63 -23.29
N THR A 763 8.36 -6.07 -24.38
CA THR A 763 8.79 -7.46 -24.61
C THR A 763 10.08 -7.45 -25.45
N LEU A 764 10.86 -8.53 -25.34
CA LEU A 764 12.02 -8.83 -26.20
C LEU A 764 11.70 -9.90 -27.25
N SER A 765 10.60 -10.64 -27.11
CA SER A 765 10.22 -11.78 -27.94
C SER A 765 8.73 -11.71 -28.34
N PRO A 766 8.34 -12.12 -29.58
CA PRO A 766 9.18 -12.56 -30.69
C PRO A 766 9.92 -11.42 -31.40
N THR A 767 9.66 -10.16 -31.03
CA THR A 767 10.35 -8.99 -31.56
C THR A 767 10.49 -7.95 -30.44
N PRO A 768 11.67 -7.35 -30.24
CA PRO A 768 11.87 -6.28 -29.26
C PRO A 768 10.95 -5.09 -29.48
N GLN A 769 10.24 -4.69 -28.43
CA GLN A 769 9.31 -3.54 -28.43
C GLN A 769 9.74 -2.53 -27.36
N PRO A 770 10.41 -1.42 -27.73
CA PRO A 770 10.79 -0.38 -26.78
C PRO A 770 9.58 0.22 -26.04
N LYS A 771 9.76 0.52 -24.76
CA LYS A 771 8.74 1.10 -23.87
C LYS A 771 9.32 2.30 -23.12
N PRO A 772 9.60 3.42 -23.83
CA PRO A 772 10.08 4.64 -23.20
C PRO A 772 9.00 5.25 -22.30
N ASN A 773 9.41 5.90 -21.21
CA ASN A 773 8.51 6.74 -20.41
C ASN A 773 9.25 7.99 -19.91
N PRO A 774 9.29 9.07 -20.71
CA PRO A 774 10.10 10.24 -20.42
C PRO A 774 9.85 10.89 -19.04
N ILE A 775 10.92 11.40 -18.43
CA ILE A 775 10.89 12.11 -17.15
C ILE A 775 11.39 13.55 -17.39
N PRO A 776 10.50 14.56 -17.38
CA PRO A 776 10.88 15.97 -17.46
C PRO A 776 11.80 16.39 -16.30
N GLY A 777 12.59 17.43 -16.50
CA GLY A 777 13.56 17.93 -15.52
C GLY A 777 12.94 18.29 -14.17
N PHE A 778 11.74 18.88 -14.15
CA PHE A 778 10.97 19.17 -12.93
C PHE A 778 10.46 17.93 -12.18
N MET A 779 10.60 16.74 -12.78
CA MET A 779 10.28 15.43 -12.20
C MET A 779 11.55 14.61 -11.88
N GLY A 780 12.75 15.22 -11.90
CA GLY A 780 14.01 14.51 -11.64
C GLY A 780 14.02 13.70 -10.34
N MET A 781 13.43 14.24 -9.26
CA MET A 781 13.27 13.50 -7.99
C MET A 781 12.25 12.34 -8.04
N THR A 782 11.29 12.35 -8.97
CA THR A 782 10.28 11.28 -9.03
C THR A 782 10.83 10.00 -9.64
N GLY A 783 11.75 10.12 -10.61
CA GLY A 783 12.23 8.98 -11.40
C GLY A 783 13.47 9.19 -12.27
N GLY A 784 14.14 10.35 -12.21
CA GLY A 784 15.18 10.74 -13.15
C GLY A 784 16.61 10.27 -12.82
N PHE A 785 16.81 9.41 -11.81
CA PHE A 785 18.14 8.88 -11.49
C PHE A 785 18.46 7.64 -12.32
N TYR A 786 19.71 7.55 -12.78
CA TYR A 786 20.30 6.38 -13.43
C TYR A 786 21.59 5.96 -12.74
N THR A 787 21.91 4.67 -12.85
CA THR A 787 23.05 4.03 -12.16
C THR A 787 23.39 2.69 -12.81
N THR A 788 24.51 2.10 -12.41
CA THR A 788 24.80 0.66 -12.56
C THR A 788 24.48 -0.08 -11.26
N ALA A 789 24.47 -1.42 -11.26
CA ALA A 789 24.30 -2.19 -10.02
C ALA A 789 25.49 -2.01 -9.05
N PRO A 790 26.77 -1.98 -9.50
CA PRO A 790 27.90 -1.65 -8.63
C PRO A 790 27.86 -0.23 -8.04
N ASP A 791 27.50 0.79 -8.83
CA ASP A 791 27.39 2.18 -8.30
C ASP A 791 26.27 2.28 -7.25
N LEU A 792 25.13 1.61 -7.48
CA LEU A 792 24.02 1.59 -6.52
C LEU A 792 24.42 0.90 -5.21
N LEU A 793 25.24 -0.17 -5.26
CA LEU A 793 25.82 -0.79 -4.06
C LEU A 793 26.67 0.21 -3.27
N VAL A 794 27.53 0.97 -3.94
CA VAL A 794 28.38 1.99 -3.30
C VAL A 794 27.53 3.06 -2.62
N VAL A 795 26.44 3.49 -3.25
CA VAL A 795 25.47 4.44 -2.64
C VAL A 795 24.80 3.83 -1.42
N MET A 796 24.23 2.62 -1.54
CA MET A 796 23.53 1.95 -0.45
C MET A 796 24.43 1.75 0.76
N ASP A 797 25.66 1.27 0.54
CA ASP A 797 26.63 1.10 1.62
C ASP A 797 27.04 2.44 2.24
N ALA A 798 27.40 3.45 1.44
CA ALA A 798 27.84 4.74 1.96
C ALA A 798 26.75 5.44 2.79
N VAL A 799 25.49 5.34 2.39
CA VAL A 799 24.33 5.90 3.11
C VAL A 799 24.06 5.12 4.40
N LEU A 800 23.93 3.80 4.32
CA LEU A 800 23.42 2.99 5.44
C LEU A 800 24.51 2.64 6.46
N SER A 801 25.78 2.49 6.06
CA SER A 801 26.90 2.37 7.01
C SER A 801 27.23 3.69 7.72
N GLY A 802 26.78 4.84 7.19
CA GLY A 802 26.96 6.17 7.80
C GLY A 802 28.20 6.93 7.32
N GLN A 803 28.77 6.56 6.17
CA GLN A 803 29.85 7.33 5.52
C GLN A 803 29.33 8.66 4.94
N LEU A 804 28.08 8.67 4.46
CA LEU A 804 27.52 9.81 3.72
C LEU A 804 26.60 10.72 4.56
N LEU A 805 25.76 10.15 5.44
CA LEU A 805 24.81 10.89 6.29
C LEU A 805 25.20 10.85 7.77
N ARG A 806 24.91 11.91 8.52
CA ARG A 806 25.03 11.89 9.99
C ARG A 806 24.11 10.83 10.64
N PRO A 807 24.41 10.36 11.86
CA PRO A 807 23.59 9.37 12.56
C PRO A 807 22.10 9.74 12.65
N GLU A 808 21.78 11.02 12.89
CA GLU A 808 20.42 11.55 13.00
C GLU A 808 19.69 11.49 11.67
N SER A 809 20.34 11.94 10.59
CA SER A 809 19.81 11.92 9.23
C SER A 809 19.63 10.51 8.70
N ARG A 810 20.58 9.60 8.96
CA ARG A 810 20.45 8.17 8.67
C ARG A 810 19.28 7.55 9.44
N LYS A 811 19.14 7.85 10.73
CA LYS A 811 17.99 7.40 11.54
C LYS A 811 16.68 7.95 10.98
N ALA A 812 16.64 9.20 10.52
CA ALA A 812 15.44 9.76 9.88
C ALA A 812 15.09 9.02 8.58
N LEU A 813 16.08 8.69 7.74
CA LEU A 813 15.90 7.91 6.51
C LEU A 813 15.30 6.51 6.77
N THR A 814 15.70 5.85 7.87
CA THR A 814 15.24 4.51 8.25
C THR A 814 14.12 4.48 9.30
N THR A 815 13.60 5.63 9.72
CA THR A 815 12.43 5.66 10.64
C THR A 815 11.16 5.55 9.81
N ILE A 816 10.42 4.45 9.99
CA ILE A 816 9.08 4.28 9.40
C ILE A 816 8.19 5.43 9.86
N GLN A 817 7.73 6.25 8.91
CA GLN A 817 6.79 7.35 9.15
C GLN A 817 5.35 6.86 9.06
N MET A 818 5.07 5.91 8.15
CA MET A 818 3.74 5.39 7.87
C MET A 818 3.75 3.85 8.03
N PRO A 819 3.34 3.32 9.20
CA PRO A 819 3.53 1.91 9.57
C PRO A 819 2.88 0.89 8.64
N GLU A 820 1.63 1.10 8.25
CA GLU A 820 0.86 0.17 7.41
C GLU A 820 1.52 -0.06 6.04
N GLN A 821 2.13 0.98 5.46
CA GLN A 821 2.80 0.91 4.16
C GLN A 821 4.31 0.62 4.28
N HIS A 822 4.81 0.42 5.51
CA HIS A 822 6.23 0.27 5.85
C HIS A 822 7.11 1.43 5.34
N TYR A 823 6.51 2.62 5.17
CA TYR A 823 7.11 3.72 4.41
C TYR A 823 7.88 4.67 5.32
N ALA A 824 9.13 4.98 4.94
CA ALA A 824 10.02 5.89 5.64
C ALA A 824 10.13 7.21 4.86
N LEU A 825 11.34 7.70 4.57
CA LEU A 825 11.56 8.89 3.74
C LEU A 825 12.00 8.49 2.33
N GLY A 826 11.08 8.52 1.36
CA GLY A 826 11.34 8.17 -0.04
C GLY A 826 11.58 6.70 -0.35
N GLY A 827 11.52 5.83 0.66
CA GLY A 827 11.75 4.39 0.57
C GLY A 827 11.03 3.61 1.67
N ARG A 828 11.34 2.31 1.83
CA ARG A 828 10.67 1.44 2.82
C ARG A 828 11.65 0.72 3.73
N ILE A 829 11.19 0.42 4.95
CA ILE A 829 11.88 -0.45 5.90
C ILE A 829 10.96 -1.60 6.27
N ARG A 830 11.38 -2.83 5.95
CA ARG A 830 10.60 -4.06 6.20
C ARG A 830 11.43 -5.05 6.99
N SER A 831 10.76 -5.87 7.81
CA SER A 831 11.38 -7.01 8.47
C SER A 831 11.03 -8.28 7.69
N ALA A 832 12.04 -9.04 7.24
CA ALA A 832 11.85 -10.30 6.51
C ALA A 832 12.80 -11.39 7.06
N ARG A 833 12.48 -12.66 6.85
CA ARG A 833 13.41 -13.75 7.20
C ARG A 833 14.48 -13.89 6.13
N VAL A 834 15.74 -13.74 6.52
CA VAL A 834 16.92 -13.90 5.66
C VAL A 834 18.02 -14.61 6.45
N GLY A 835 18.58 -15.68 5.90
CA GLY A 835 19.43 -16.64 6.60
C GLY A 835 18.69 -17.27 7.79
N GLY A 836 17.43 -17.67 7.58
CA GLY A 836 16.50 -18.19 8.60
C GLY A 836 16.08 -17.20 9.72
N THR A 837 16.73 -16.05 9.82
CA THR A 837 16.58 -15.07 10.92
C THR A 837 15.72 -13.89 10.47
N LEU A 838 14.83 -13.39 11.33
CA LEU A 838 14.11 -12.14 11.03
C LEU A 838 15.08 -10.96 11.12
N ARG A 839 15.20 -10.18 10.04
CA ARG A 839 16.12 -9.03 9.92
C ARG A 839 15.38 -7.83 9.33
N ASP A 840 15.81 -6.63 9.70
CA ASP A 840 15.33 -5.38 9.09
C ASP A 840 16.12 -5.04 7.83
N LEU A 841 15.42 -4.66 6.77
CA LEU A 841 15.97 -4.31 5.47
C LEU A 841 15.53 -2.91 5.04
N ALA A 842 16.45 -2.15 4.45
CA ALA A 842 16.07 -1.13 3.46
C ALA A 842 15.52 -1.86 2.22
N TRP A 843 14.34 -1.44 1.78
CA TRP A 843 13.50 -2.14 0.82
C TRP A 843 13.10 -1.18 -0.30
N GLU A 844 13.90 -1.14 -1.36
CA GLU A 844 13.79 -0.13 -2.40
C GLU A 844 13.35 -0.74 -3.75
N ASP A 845 12.33 -0.12 -4.34
CA ASP A 845 11.56 -0.66 -5.46
C ASP A 845 11.38 0.41 -6.54
N GLY A 846 11.70 0.06 -7.79
CA GLY A 846 11.73 0.98 -8.92
C GLY A 846 11.02 0.43 -10.16
N SER A 847 10.20 1.27 -10.78
CA SER A 847 9.68 1.05 -12.13
C SER A 847 9.58 2.36 -12.90
N ASN A 848 9.90 2.30 -14.19
CA ASN A 848 9.57 3.33 -15.18
C ASN A 848 9.56 2.68 -16.57
N GLY A 849 8.53 2.93 -17.40
CA GLY A 849 8.45 2.33 -18.74
C GLY A 849 8.65 0.81 -18.75
N GLY A 850 9.66 0.34 -19.49
CA GLY A 850 10.12 -1.06 -19.54
C GLY A 850 11.05 -1.51 -18.41
N PHE A 851 11.46 -0.63 -17.47
CA PHE A 851 12.41 -0.96 -16.40
C PHE A 851 11.71 -1.45 -15.12
N ARG A 852 12.33 -2.45 -14.46
CA ARG A 852 11.87 -3.05 -13.19
C ARG A 852 13.08 -3.34 -12.30
N MET A 853 13.11 -2.75 -11.11
CA MET A 853 14.32 -2.63 -10.28
C MET A 853 14.01 -3.01 -8.83
N VAL A 854 14.82 -3.89 -8.25
CA VAL A 854 14.74 -4.27 -6.84
C VAL A 854 16.10 -4.07 -6.19
N ALA A 855 16.13 -3.41 -5.03
CA ALA A 855 17.28 -3.38 -4.16
C ALA A 855 16.86 -3.67 -2.71
N ARG A 856 17.62 -4.52 -2.03
CA ARG A 856 17.45 -4.83 -0.61
C ARG A 856 18.80 -4.71 0.09
N ARG A 857 18.82 -4.12 1.28
CA ARG A 857 19.99 -4.07 2.15
C ARG A 857 19.60 -4.41 3.58
N VAL A 858 20.06 -5.55 4.08
CA VAL A 858 19.96 -5.89 5.49
C VAL A 858 20.73 -4.85 6.30
N LEU A 859 20.05 -4.20 7.23
CA LEU A 859 20.60 -3.07 8.00
C LEU A 859 21.66 -3.51 9.02
N ALA A 860 21.53 -4.73 9.54
CA ALA A 860 22.30 -5.20 10.69
C ALA A 860 23.75 -5.60 10.35
N ASP A 861 24.02 -6.19 9.19
CA ASP A 861 25.26 -6.96 8.96
C ASP A 861 26.05 -6.63 7.69
N GLY A 862 25.42 -6.24 6.59
CA GLY A 862 26.13 -6.02 5.32
C GLY A 862 25.42 -6.48 4.06
N HIS A 863 24.52 -7.46 4.16
CA HIS A 863 24.08 -8.19 2.97
C HIS A 863 23.13 -7.37 2.10
N SER A 864 23.43 -7.36 0.81
CA SER A 864 22.77 -6.57 -0.22
C SER A 864 22.41 -7.48 -1.39
N VAL A 865 21.24 -7.28 -1.98
CA VAL A 865 20.92 -7.76 -3.33
C VAL A 865 20.44 -6.58 -4.17
N ILE A 866 20.86 -6.54 -5.42
CA ILE A 866 20.46 -5.53 -6.41
C ILE A 866 20.13 -6.27 -7.70
N VAL A 867 18.93 -6.06 -8.23
CA VAL A 867 18.48 -6.62 -9.50
C VAL A 867 17.87 -5.52 -10.36
N LEU A 868 18.46 -5.28 -11.53
CA LEU A 868 18.09 -4.23 -12.48
C LEU A 868 17.68 -4.88 -13.81
N ASN A 869 16.38 -4.92 -14.13
CA ASN A 869 15.83 -5.50 -15.36
C ASN A 869 15.33 -4.41 -16.33
N ASN A 870 15.66 -4.48 -17.62
CA ASN A 870 15.19 -3.56 -18.67
C ASN A 870 14.07 -4.13 -19.57
N ALA A 871 13.41 -5.21 -19.15
CA ALA A 871 12.16 -5.70 -19.74
C ALA A 871 10.98 -5.59 -18.75
N SER A 872 9.74 -5.64 -19.26
CA SER A 872 8.53 -5.66 -18.42
C SER A 872 8.28 -7.06 -17.80
N TRP A 873 9.28 -7.59 -17.11
CA TRP A 873 9.18 -8.82 -16.31
C TRP A 873 8.27 -8.56 -15.08
N ASP A 874 7.70 -9.63 -14.53
CA ASP A 874 6.75 -9.51 -13.42
C ASP A 874 7.42 -8.99 -12.14
N TYR A 875 6.73 -8.12 -11.40
CA TYR A 875 7.31 -7.47 -10.23
C TYR A 875 7.45 -8.42 -9.03
N GLN A 876 6.51 -9.37 -8.87
CA GLN A 876 6.59 -10.36 -7.82
C GLN A 876 7.75 -11.33 -8.12
N LYS A 877 7.82 -11.87 -9.35
CA LYS A 877 8.96 -12.70 -9.79
C LYS A 877 10.32 -12.03 -9.58
N LEU A 878 10.45 -10.75 -9.93
CA LEU A 878 11.68 -9.97 -9.70
C LEU A 878 12.02 -9.86 -8.20
N GLY A 879 11.00 -9.69 -7.35
CA GLY A 879 11.14 -9.68 -5.89
C GLY A 879 11.57 -11.03 -5.34
N ASP A 880 10.87 -12.11 -5.71
CA ASP A 880 11.14 -13.48 -5.26
C ASP A 880 12.55 -13.93 -5.69
N PHE A 881 12.95 -13.58 -6.92
CA PHE A 881 14.31 -13.80 -7.42
C PHE A 881 15.34 -13.04 -6.57
N ALA A 882 15.14 -11.74 -6.30
CA ALA A 882 16.04 -10.97 -5.47
C ALA A 882 16.14 -11.53 -4.03
N ASP A 883 15.02 -11.91 -3.43
CA ASP A 883 14.98 -12.45 -2.06
C ASP A 883 15.63 -13.85 -1.99
N ALA A 884 15.46 -14.70 -3.02
CA ALA A 884 16.18 -15.97 -3.15
C ALA A 884 17.70 -15.77 -3.31
N LEU A 885 18.11 -14.82 -4.16
CA LEU A 885 19.50 -14.41 -4.33
C LEU A 885 20.09 -13.91 -3.00
N LEU A 886 19.36 -13.09 -2.24
CA LEU A 886 19.77 -12.61 -0.92
C LEU A 886 19.90 -13.77 0.09
N GLU A 887 18.95 -14.70 0.14
CA GLU A 887 18.99 -15.88 1.01
C GLU A 887 20.23 -16.74 0.73
N THR A 888 20.56 -17.01 -0.54
CA THR A 888 21.76 -17.80 -0.88
C THR A 888 23.07 -17.15 -0.39
N SER A 889 23.13 -15.82 -0.31
CA SER A 889 24.35 -15.10 0.12
C SER A 889 24.77 -15.41 1.58
N TYR A 890 23.82 -15.82 2.43
CA TYR A 890 24.07 -16.21 3.84
C TYR A 890 24.58 -17.64 4.01
N ARG A 891 24.41 -18.51 3.01
CA ARG A 891 24.64 -19.96 3.16
C ARG A 891 26.12 -20.39 3.22
N ARG A 892 27.08 -19.47 3.05
CA ARG A 892 28.52 -19.76 3.14
C ARG A 892 29.05 -20.02 4.57
N GLN A 893 28.22 -20.03 5.62
CA GLN A 893 28.69 -20.17 7.00
C GLN A 893 28.73 -21.61 7.58
N SER A 894 28.31 -22.65 6.85
CA SER A 894 28.24 -24.03 7.38
C SER A 894 29.26 -25.04 6.84
N HIS A 895 30.15 -24.66 5.91
CA HIS A 895 31.10 -25.60 5.26
C HIS A 895 32.56 -25.09 5.32
N SER A 896 33.08 -24.85 6.53
CA SER A 896 34.53 -24.61 6.74
C SER A 896 35.09 -25.13 8.07
N SER A 897 34.46 -26.17 8.67
CA SER A 897 34.91 -26.74 9.96
C SER A 897 34.75 -28.27 10.08
N THR A 898 34.90 -29.00 8.97
CA THR A 898 35.00 -30.48 8.94
C THR A 898 36.08 -30.94 7.96
N GLY A 899 37.26 -30.31 8.06
CA GLY A 899 38.51 -30.82 7.49
C GLY A 899 39.54 -30.91 8.61
N ALA A 900 40.13 -32.10 8.79
CA ALA A 900 40.99 -32.51 9.91
C ALA A 900 40.31 -32.56 11.29
N ILE A 901 39.81 -33.75 11.69
CA ILE A 901 40.55 -34.70 12.56
C ILE A 901 40.13 -36.14 12.16
N GLN A 902 41.14 -36.99 11.91
CA GLN A 902 41.09 -38.45 11.66
C GLN A 902 40.25 -38.95 10.47
#